data_AF-A0A6A4F396-F1
#
_entry.id   AF-A0A6A4F396-F1
#
_cell.length_a   1.000
_cell.length_b   1.000
_cell.length_c   1.000
_cell.angle_alpha   90.00
_cell.angle_beta   90.00
_cell.angle_gamma   90.00
#
_symmetry.space_group_name_H-M   'P 1'
#
loop_
_entity.id
_entity.type
_entity.pdbx_description
1 polymer ?
#
loop_
_entity_poly.entity_id
_entity_poly.type
_entity_poly.pdbx_seq_one_letter_code
_entity_poly.pdbx_strand_id
1 'polypeptide(L)'
;MNVNPDLFDTVMTCMMHGPSGEEFPSSPCMKDGKCSKGFPKPLVEVTRANQDGYPVYRRRRREPGVLTYKGKTYDNETVNQWVVPYNPTLSQKYNCHINVEVCTAITAIKYMYNYVYKGSDRAVITIEAVRDPNKPREEPNEMLRFLNARYISPVEACMRLLAFEIQDTTHSITRLTVHLEGGQMIVFDPTDDPAAVAERGRRTTLTSFFELCAGEEPENQIAKTMLYHEIPKKFSWDNKAKKWVRRSKYQAVIGRLIHVSPRNIERFYLRVLLCHRRGPTSFMDLQTVDGVVHPTFQHAAMYAGILENDQEWVACMSEASSFKMPKALRQLFATLLVYSHVSDVRALWDQFYGELSRDFAFPYRNLEGQTKEDTIQFHTLKDLNDLLQISGYAVHDFELSQLCEHRELVITSLLENNLIHRELEGYNHDMLQGVHDRTDELNEGQRAIYDQIMDAVERPQVGKNLFFVDGPGGTGKSTLLKHILASVRLSGKIAIAVASSGIAALLLMGWRTAHSTFKIPLKLNEHSTCSIYKQSKFISLIQAASLIIWDEAPMTHRHAFEAVDRSLRDILDIDQEPFGGKTFVLSGDFRQILPVVVRGTPAETIDACLKSSTLWPHFQQVRLTENMCVRAAHSASTAAELTAFSDFLLQVGEGRHEVNCALGGDYMKLPRDILVENPPEEPDEDAEIAPGAVPIGLTRIVDAMYADINNPAIATDDYFANRTILTTTNAMVHRINDAVSARLDGDAREYRSIDSVQDDEDSNFFEEEVLNSVNINGIPPHKLTLEVGAPIMLMRNLNPDLGLCNGTRLRVVELKPHVIHATIMTGERRGQDVLIPKIVFISDDNARNFPYRLRRKQFPVQTAFAMTINKAQGQTVFNLGLYLASPCFSHSQLYVALSRVTARSKIKALIEFARLGGRRRSVHCEHCVQADFRDGVTRLKIYIHVLHLHKL
;
A
#
# COMPACT_ATOMS: atom_id res chain seq x y z
N MET A 1 -33.83 14.73 -46.64
CA MET A 1 -33.48 15.47 -47.87
C MET A 1 -33.59 16.96 -47.64
N ASN A 2 -34.73 17.50 -47.20
CA ASN A 2 -34.94 18.95 -47.10
C ASN A 2 -34.33 19.63 -45.85
N VAL A 3 -33.91 18.86 -44.83
CA VAL A 3 -33.46 19.41 -43.53
C VAL A 3 -31.94 19.62 -43.47
N ASN A 4 -31.15 18.78 -44.14
CA ASN A 4 -29.69 18.90 -44.20
C ASN A 4 -29.17 18.21 -45.48
N PRO A 5 -29.10 18.95 -46.60
CA PRO A 5 -28.75 18.39 -47.91
C PRO A 5 -27.29 17.93 -47.98
N ASP A 6 -26.38 18.63 -47.33
CA ASP A 6 -24.95 18.28 -47.33
C ASP A 6 -24.70 16.95 -46.63
N LEU A 7 -25.30 16.75 -45.45
CA LEU A 7 -25.20 15.46 -44.76
C LEU A 7 -25.84 14.34 -45.57
N PHE A 8 -26.96 14.61 -46.25
CA PHE A 8 -27.59 13.61 -47.12
C PHE A 8 -26.66 13.20 -48.26
N ASP A 9 -25.97 14.15 -48.89
CA ASP A 9 -24.99 13.89 -49.95
C ASP A 9 -23.81 13.06 -49.43
N THR A 10 -23.26 13.42 -48.26
CA THR A 10 -22.20 12.66 -47.60
C THR A 10 -22.65 11.23 -47.28
N VAL A 11 -23.86 11.04 -46.73
CA VAL A 11 -24.36 9.71 -46.37
C VAL A 11 -24.54 8.84 -47.61
N MET A 12 -25.15 9.39 -48.67
CA MET A 12 -25.38 8.65 -49.92
C MET A 12 -24.10 8.33 -50.69
N THR A 13 -23.07 9.17 -50.56
CA THR A 13 -21.77 8.98 -51.23
C THR A 13 -20.85 8.04 -50.44
N CYS A 14 -20.77 8.26 -49.13
CA CYS A 14 -19.71 7.67 -48.30
C CYS A 14 -20.24 6.62 -47.33
N MET A 15 -21.49 6.71 -46.84
CA MET A 15 -22.01 5.87 -45.76
C MET A 15 -22.98 4.78 -46.23
N MET A 16 -23.09 4.52 -47.52
CA MET A 16 -23.88 3.39 -48.03
C MET A 16 -23.01 2.13 -48.09
N HIS A 17 -23.49 1.02 -47.52
CA HIS A 17 -22.84 -0.26 -47.72
C HIS A 17 -22.89 -0.66 -49.19
N GLY A 18 -21.78 -1.21 -49.70
CA GLY A 18 -21.68 -1.64 -51.09
C GLY A 18 -22.62 -2.81 -51.41
N PRO A 19 -22.85 -3.10 -52.70
CA PRO A 19 -23.69 -4.21 -53.14
C PRO A 19 -23.19 -5.53 -52.53
N SER A 20 -24.08 -6.27 -51.87
CA SER A 20 -23.76 -7.56 -51.26
C SER A 20 -25.02 -8.41 -51.14
N GLY A 21 -24.84 -9.72 -50.99
CA GLY A 21 -25.93 -10.70 -51.05
C GLY A 21 -25.80 -11.63 -52.25
N GLU A 22 -26.85 -12.40 -52.52
CA GLU A 22 -26.85 -13.44 -53.56
C GLU A 22 -26.61 -12.88 -54.98
N GLU A 23 -27.01 -11.63 -55.23
CA GLU A 23 -26.78 -10.93 -56.50
C GLU A 23 -25.32 -10.44 -56.66
N PHE A 24 -24.55 -10.36 -55.58
CA PHE A 24 -23.15 -9.87 -55.57
C PHE A 24 -22.24 -10.77 -54.71
N PRO A 25 -22.07 -12.05 -55.08
CA PRO A 25 -21.38 -13.05 -54.25
C PRO A 25 -19.86 -12.83 -54.19
N SER A 26 -19.29 -12.09 -55.15
CA SER A 26 -17.86 -11.74 -55.22
C SER A 26 -17.48 -10.50 -54.40
N SER A 27 -18.45 -9.86 -53.73
CA SER A 27 -18.17 -8.69 -52.90
C SER A 27 -17.21 -9.05 -51.74
N PRO A 28 -16.20 -8.21 -51.44
CA PRO A 28 -15.18 -8.51 -50.40
C PRO A 28 -15.73 -8.78 -49.00
N CYS A 29 -16.97 -8.34 -48.73
CA CYS A 29 -17.65 -8.57 -47.46
C CYS A 29 -18.36 -9.93 -47.37
N MET A 30 -18.48 -10.69 -48.46
CA MET A 30 -19.17 -11.98 -48.48
C MET A 30 -18.28 -13.09 -47.91
N LYS A 31 -18.82 -13.87 -46.98
CA LYS A 31 -18.22 -15.10 -46.45
C LYS A 31 -19.31 -16.15 -46.32
N ASP A 32 -19.07 -17.35 -46.84
CA ASP A 32 -19.99 -18.49 -46.78
C ASP A 32 -21.42 -18.15 -47.24
N GLY A 33 -21.53 -17.38 -48.34
CA GLY A 33 -22.81 -16.99 -48.93
C GLY A 33 -23.57 -15.89 -48.18
N LYS A 34 -23.01 -15.32 -47.10
CA LYS A 34 -23.63 -14.22 -46.33
C LYS A 34 -22.70 -13.02 -46.21
N CYS A 35 -23.29 -11.82 -46.09
CA CYS A 35 -22.50 -10.64 -45.79
C CYS A 35 -21.94 -10.76 -44.37
N SER A 36 -20.62 -10.83 -44.23
CA SER A 36 -19.91 -10.89 -42.93
C SER A 36 -20.16 -9.68 -42.02
N LYS A 37 -20.73 -8.60 -42.57
CA LYS A 37 -21.14 -7.39 -41.83
C LYS A 37 -22.64 -7.38 -41.49
N GLY A 38 -23.39 -8.39 -41.92
CA GLY A 38 -24.80 -8.59 -41.62
C GLY A 38 -25.73 -7.53 -42.23
N PHE A 39 -25.45 -7.11 -43.46
CA PHE A 39 -26.36 -6.29 -44.28
C PHE A 39 -27.22 -7.19 -45.18
N PRO A 40 -28.47 -6.80 -45.51
CA PRO A 40 -29.17 -5.60 -45.02
C PRO A 40 -29.50 -5.68 -43.51
N LYS A 41 -29.43 -4.55 -42.80
CA LYS A 41 -29.75 -4.47 -41.37
C LYS A 41 -31.26 -4.36 -41.16
N PRO A 42 -31.82 -4.83 -40.03
CA PRO A 42 -33.26 -4.72 -39.77
C PRO A 42 -33.71 -3.26 -39.67
N LEU A 43 -34.92 -2.97 -40.16
CA LEU A 43 -35.59 -1.69 -39.91
C LEU A 43 -36.20 -1.73 -38.50
N VAL A 44 -35.85 -0.77 -37.66
CA VAL A 44 -36.35 -0.64 -36.30
C VAL A 44 -36.59 0.82 -35.95
N GLU A 45 -37.69 1.10 -35.26
CA GLU A 45 -38.14 2.46 -34.93
C GLU A 45 -37.34 3.10 -33.78
N VAL A 46 -36.66 2.31 -32.96
CA VAL A 46 -35.82 2.76 -31.85
C VAL A 46 -34.53 1.94 -31.77
N THR A 47 -33.45 2.57 -31.31
CA THR A 47 -32.19 1.86 -31.06
C THR A 47 -32.36 0.95 -29.84
N ARG A 48 -32.01 -0.33 -29.96
CA ARG A 48 -32.09 -1.31 -28.87
C ARG A 48 -30.70 -1.84 -28.50
N ALA A 49 -30.43 -1.98 -27.21
CA ALA A 49 -29.23 -2.65 -26.74
C ALA A 49 -29.33 -4.17 -27.00
N ASN A 50 -28.22 -4.81 -27.36
CA ASN A 50 -28.16 -6.26 -27.60
C ASN A 50 -27.24 -6.92 -26.56
N GLN A 51 -27.54 -8.15 -26.15
CA GLN A 51 -26.75 -8.94 -25.20
C GLN A 51 -25.37 -9.34 -25.78
N ASP A 52 -25.24 -9.43 -27.10
CA ASP A 52 -23.99 -9.85 -27.79
C ASP A 52 -23.00 -8.70 -28.08
N GLY A 53 -23.25 -7.48 -27.59
CA GLY A 53 -22.26 -6.41 -27.51
C GLY A 53 -22.32 -5.28 -28.55
N TYR A 54 -23.11 -5.41 -29.63
CA TYR A 54 -23.37 -4.31 -30.60
C TYR A 54 -24.87 -3.93 -30.63
N PRO A 55 -25.24 -2.65 -30.46
CA PRO A 55 -26.63 -2.19 -30.52
C PRO A 55 -27.27 -2.38 -31.89
N VAL A 56 -28.58 -2.61 -31.90
CA VAL A 56 -29.40 -2.54 -33.12
C VAL A 56 -29.87 -1.10 -33.30
N TYR A 57 -29.23 -0.37 -34.21
CA TYR A 57 -29.53 1.05 -34.46
C TYR A 57 -30.87 1.29 -35.13
N ARG A 58 -31.53 2.38 -34.72
CA ARG A 58 -32.74 2.91 -35.39
C ARG A 58 -32.52 3.10 -36.89
N ARG A 59 -33.30 2.38 -37.69
CA ARG A 59 -33.37 2.47 -39.15
C ARG A 59 -34.84 2.50 -39.54
N ARG A 60 -35.37 3.69 -39.81
CA ARG A 60 -36.81 3.89 -40.06
C ARG A 60 -37.16 3.53 -41.50
N ARG A 61 -38.34 2.96 -41.70
CA ARG A 61 -38.92 2.81 -43.04
C ARG A 61 -39.21 4.19 -43.62
N ARG A 62 -38.96 4.40 -44.92
CA ARG A 62 -39.36 5.65 -45.59
C ARG A 62 -40.63 5.43 -46.40
N GLU A 63 -41.13 6.47 -47.04
CA GLU A 63 -42.27 6.37 -47.95
C GLU A 63 -41.96 5.47 -49.15
N PRO A 64 -42.92 4.66 -49.63
CA PRO A 64 -42.75 3.83 -50.81
C PRO A 64 -42.34 4.66 -52.05
N GLY A 65 -41.45 4.10 -52.87
CA GLY A 65 -41.03 4.73 -54.11
C GLY A 65 -39.60 4.38 -54.49
N VAL A 66 -39.08 5.07 -55.50
CA VAL A 66 -37.73 4.83 -56.04
C VAL A 66 -36.84 6.01 -55.70
N LEU A 67 -35.70 5.75 -55.07
CA LEU A 67 -34.67 6.75 -54.80
C LEU A 67 -33.52 6.60 -55.80
N THR A 68 -33.37 7.59 -56.68
CA THR A 68 -32.23 7.66 -57.60
C THR A 68 -31.21 8.67 -57.12
N TYR A 69 -29.94 8.26 -56.99
CA TYR A 69 -28.84 9.13 -56.57
C TYR A 69 -27.55 8.77 -57.32
N LYS A 70 -26.94 9.76 -58.00
CA LYS A 70 -25.72 9.61 -58.84
C LYS A 70 -25.74 8.36 -59.74
N GLY A 71 -26.87 8.13 -60.44
CA GLY A 71 -27.05 7.02 -61.38
C GLY A 71 -27.35 5.65 -60.74
N LYS A 72 -27.42 5.55 -59.41
CA LYS A 72 -27.84 4.33 -58.69
C LYS A 72 -29.28 4.43 -58.23
N THR A 73 -30.00 3.33 -58.30
CA THR A 73 -31.41 3.22 -57.93
C THR A 73 -31.55 2.35 -56.68
N TYR A 74 -32.26 2.86 -55.68
CA TYR A 74 -32.57 2.17 -54.44
C TYR A 74 -34.08 2.12 -54.24
N ASP A 75 -34.59 1.05 -53.63
CA ASP A 75 -35.92 1.07 -53.04
C ASP A 75 -35.94 2.08 -51.90
N ASN A 76 -36.70 3.16 -52.07
CA ASN A 76 -36.74 4.26 -51.11
C ASN A 76 -37.26 3.79 -49.75
N GLU A 77 -38.17 2.80 -49.75
CA GLU A 77 -38.82 2.30 -48.55
C GLU A 77 -37.83 1.61 -47.60
N THR A 78 -36.86 0.88 -48.17
CA THR A 78 -35.91 0.02 -47.45
C THR A 78 -34.46 0.51 -47.48
N VAL A 79 -34.13 1.57 -48.22
CA VAL A 79 -32.74 2.07 -48.39
C VAL A 79 -31.97 2.26 -47.08
N ASN A 80 -32.66 2.60 -45.99
CA ASN A 80 -32.06 2.80 -44.66
C ASN A 80 -31.47 1.51 -44.06
N GLN A 81 -31.79 0.33 -44.58
CA GLN A 81 -31.18 -0.94 -44.18
C GLN A 81 -29.69 -1.04 -44.59
N TRP A 82 -29.28 -0.25 -45.58
CA TRP A 82 -27.95 -0.27 -46.19
C TRP A 82 -27.01 0.82 -45.68
N VAL A 83 -27.51 1.76 -44.87
CA VAL A 83 -26.71 2.86 -44.33
C VAL A 83 -25.74 2.35 -43.24
N VAL A 84 -24.46 2.67 -43.27
CA VAL A 84 -23.52 2.35 -42.18
C VAL A 84 -23.78 3.31 -41.00
N PRO A 85 -23.76 2.87 -39.73
CA PRO A 85 -23.93 3.77 -38.58
C PRO A 85 -22.98 4.95 -38.64
N TYR A 86 -23.46 6.16 -38.35
CA TYR A 86 -22.67 7.37 -38.52
C TYR A 86 -23.04 8.42 -37.46
N ASN A 87 -22.11 9.33 -37.20
CA ASN A 87 -22.40 10.53 -36.43
C ASN A 87 -22.67 11.70 -37.40
N PRO A 88 -23.87 12.30 -37.39
CA PRO A 88 -24.23 13.40 -38.29
C PRO A 88 -23.22 14.54 -38.33
N THR A 89 -22.75 14.99 -37.17
CA THR A 89 -21.83 16.13 -37.05
C THR A 89 -20.46 15.79 -37.63
N LEU A 90 -19.91 14.61 -37.30
CA LEU A 90 -18.59 14.21 -37.78
C LEU A 90 -18.58 13.93 -39.28
N SER A 91 -19.53 13.13 -39.77
CA SER A 91 -19.61 12.79 -41.19
C SER A 91 -19.79 14.05 -42.04
N GLN A 92 -20.69 14.97 -41.64
CA GLN A 92 -20.87 16.22 -42.39
C GLN A 92 -19.63 17.12 -42.34
N LYS A 93 -19.00 17.29 -41.18
CA LYS A 93 -17.83 18.18 -41.02
C LYS A 93 -16.65 17.76 -41.88
N TYR A 94 -16.41 16.45 -42.02
CA TYR A 94 -15.23 15.92 -42.72
C TYR A 94 -15.54 15.30 -44.09
N ASN A 95 -16.82 15.23 -44.47
CA ASN A 95 -17.31 14.71 -45.74
C ASN A 95 -16.68 13.36 -46.16
N CYS A 96 -16.55 12.42 -45.22
CA CYS A 96 -15.90 11.14 -45.44
C CYS A 96 -16.61 9.98 -44.71
N HIS A 97 -16.21 8.73 -45.01
CA HIS A 97 -16.78 7.56 -44.36
C HIS A 97 -16.30 7.47 -42.90
N ILE A 98 -17.19 7.79 -41.95
CA ILE A 98 -16.92 7.73 -40.50
C ILE A 98 -17.97 6.83 -39.87
N ASN A 99 -17.61 5.57 -39.62
CA ASN A 99 -18.44 4.65 -38.87
C ASN A 99 -18.34 4.93 -37.36
N VAL A 100 -19.47 5.11 -36.69
CA VAL A 100 -19.52 5.32 -35.23
C VAL A 100 -20.41 4.26 -34.61
N GLU A 101 -19.80 3.43 -33.76
CA GLU A 101 -20.43 2.33 -33.04
C GLU A 101 -20.38 2.60 -31.53
N VAL A 102 -21.45 2.26 -30.82
CA VAL A 102 -21.61 2.36 -29.37
C VAL A 102 -21.46 0.95 -28.84
N CYS A 103 -20.49 0.73 -27.96
CA CYS A 103 -20.18 -0.59 -27.43
C CYS A 103 -20.58 -0.67 -25.95
N THR A 104 -21.40 -1.65 -25.58
CA THR A 104 -22.00 -1.71 -24.23
C THR A 104 -21.63 -2.95 -23.41
N ALA A 105 -20.83 -3.89 -23.94
CA ALA A 105 -20.48 -5.15 -23.27
C ALA A 105 -18.96 -5.41 -23.17
N ILE A 106 -18.54 -6.25 -22.21
CA ILE A 106 -17.14 -6.62 -21.92
C ILE A 106 -16.40 -7.18 -23.15
N THR A 107 -17.09 -7.86 -24.06
CA THR A 107 -16.52 -8.38 -25.30
C THR A 107 -15.97 -7.28 -26.20
N ALA A 108 -16.58 -6.09 -26.19
CA ALA A 108 -16.09 -4.94 -26.96
C ALA A 108 -14.85 -4.28 -26.31
N ILE A 109 -14.70 -4.35 -24.98
CA ILE A 109 -13.47 -3.93 -24.29
C ILE A 109 -12.30 -4.83 -24.69
N LYS A 110 -12.51 -6.17 -24.72
CA LYS A 110 -11.52 -7.12 -25.25
C LYS A 110 -11.17 -6.84 -26.71
N TYR A 111 -12.15 -6.47 -27.53
CA TYR A 111 -11.94 -6.10 -28.93
C TYR A 111 -11.10 -4.82 -29.08
N MET A 112 -11.38 -3.78 -28.27
CA MET A 112 -10.56 -2.55 -28.24
C MET A 112 -9.12 -2.85 -27.83
N TYR A 113 -8.91 -3.62 -26.75
CA TYR A 113 -7.58 -4.06 -26.35
C TYR A 113 -6.89 -4.82 -27.49
N ASN A 114 -7.56 -5.79 -28.10
CA ASN A 114 -6.97 -6.53 -29.23
C ASN A 114 -6.57 -5.65 -30.41
N TYR A 115 -7.23 -4.51 -30.66
CA TYR A 115 -6.87 -3.59 -31.75
C TYR A 115 -5.77 -2.59 -31.37
N VAL A 116 -5.71 -2.15 -30.11
CA VAL A 116 -4.63 -1.31 -29.59
C VAL A 116 -3.33 -2.12 -29.48
N TYR A 117 -3.43 -3.40 -29.10
CA TYR A 117 -2.29 -4.30 -28.91
C TYR A 117 -2.05 -5.26 -30.10
N LYS A 118 -2.85 -5.17 -31.18
CA LYS A 118 -2.54 -5.92 -32.41
C LYS A 118 -1.25 -5.35 -32.98
N GLY A 119 -0.25 -6.20 -33.17
CA GLY A 119 0.94 -5.82 -33.94
C GLY A 119 0.56 -5.29 -35.33
N SER A 120 1.40 -4.43 -35.90
CA SER A 120 1.14 -3.82 -37.20
C SER A 120 0.95 -4.87 -38.31
N ASP A 121 -0.05 -4.65 -39.16
CA ASP A 121 -0.24 -5.44 -40.37
C ASP A 121 1.01 -5.35 -41.26
N ARG A 122 1.40 -6.49 -41.85
CA ARG A 122 2.56 -6.61 -42.75
C ARG A 122 2.06 -6.92 -44.15
N ALA A 123 2.62 -6.24 -45.13
CA ALA A 123 2.45 -6.54 -46.54
C ALA A 123 3.77 -7.04 -47.11
N VAL A 124 3.75 -8.17 -47.82
CA VAL A 124 4.87 -8.64 -48.62
C VAL A 124 4.65 -8.13 -50.03
N ILE A 125 5.56 -7.30 -50.52
CA ILE A 125 5.53 -6.76 -51.88
C ILE A 125 6.53 -7.56 -52.71
N THR A 126 6.06 -8.18 -53.78
CA THR A 126 6.95 -8.83 -54.76
C THR A 126 7.25 -7.85 -55.89
N ILE A 127 8.52 -7.59 -56.18
CA ILE A 127 8.93 -6.73 -57.30
C ILE A 127 9.27 -7.61 -58.50
N GLU A 128 8.60 -7.36 -59.62
CA GLU A 128 8.87 -8.00 -60.91
C GLU A 128 9.40 -6.97 -61.91
N ALA A 129 10.43 -7.32 -62.67
CA ALA A 129 10.99 -6.45 -63.69
C ALA A 129 10.18 -6.56 -64.99
N VAL A 130 9.35 -5.54 -65.28
CA VAL A 130 8.57 -5.48 -66.52
C VAL A 130 9.31 -4.62 -67.56
N ARG A 131 10.01 -5.28 -68.50
CA ARG A 131 10.47 -4.63 -69.74
C ARG A 131 9.57 -4.92 -70.95
N ASP A 132 8.72 -5.95 -70.86
CA ASP A 132 7.72 -6.32 -71.87
C ASP A 132 6.43 -6.77 -71.14
N PRO A 133 5.26 -6.15 -71.39
CA PRO A 133 4.01 -6.46 -70.71
C PRO A 133 3.50 -7.90 -70.92
N ASN A 134 4.02 -8.64 -71.91
CA ASN A 134 3.58 -10.00 -72.19
C ASN A 134 4.52 -11.10 -71.67
N LYS A 135 5.66 -10.76 -71.06
CA LYS A 135 6.60 -11.71 -70.43
C LYS A 135 7.28 -11.10 -69.21
N PRO A 136 6.64 -11.11 -68.02
CA PRO A 136 7.30 -10.72 -66.79
C PRO A 136 8.46 -11.68 -66.50
N ARG A 137 9.63 -11.12 -66.15
CA ARG A 137 10.80 -11.90 -65.74
C ARG A 137 11.04 -11.62 -64.26
N GLU A 138 11.24 -12.68 -63.49
CA GLU A 138 11.50 -12.57 -62.05
C GLU A 138 12.74 -11.70 -61.79
N GLU A 139 12.67 -10.82 -60.78
CA GLU A 139 13.82 -10.04 -60.34
C GLU A 139 14.93 -11.00 -59.86
N PRO A 140 16.09 -11.08 -60.53
CA PRO A 140 17.13 -12.07 -60.23
C PRO A 140 17.80 -11.83 -58.88
N ASN A 141 17.68 -10.63 -58.30
CA ASN A 141 18.16 -10.34 -56.96
C ASN A 141 17.10 -10.71 -55.92
N GLU A 142 17.25 -11.88 -55.30
CA GLU A 142 16.33 -12.43 -54.28
C GLU A 142 16.10 -11.48 -53.09
N MET A 143 17.06 -10.62 -52.74
CA MET A 143 16.92 -9.62 -51.67
C MET A 143 16.07 -8.41 -52.08
N LEU A 144 15.98 -8.07 -53.37
CA LEU A 144 15.12 -7.00 -53.90
C LEU A 144 13.75 -7.52 -54.35
N ARG A 145 13.64 -8.83 -54.59
CA ARG A 145 12.43 -9.52 -55.06
C ARG A 145 11.29 -9.45 -54.05
N PHE A 146 11.59 -9.42 -52.75
CA PHE A 146 10.57 -9.34 -51.69
C PHE A 146 10.85 -8.16 -50.74
N LEU A 147 9.96 -7.17 -50.76
CA LEU A 147 9.96 -6.06 -49.83
C LEU A 147 8.90 -6.30 -48.75
N ASN A 148 9.36 -6.53 -47.52
CA ASN A 148 8.49 -6.55 -46.35
C ASN A 148 8.12 -5.11 -45.96
N ALA A 149 6.92 -4.68 -46.31
CA ALA A 149 6.37 -3.39 -45.91
C ALA A 149 5.54 -3.54 -44.64
N ARG A 150 5.74 -2.62 -43.69
CA ARG A 150 4.94 -2.52 -42.47
C ARG A 150 3.97 -1.35 -42.61
N TYR A 151 2.68 -1.59 -42.38
CA TYR A 151 1.73 -0.50 -42.25
C TYR A 151 1.90 0.17 -40.88
N ILE A 152 2.13 1.48 -40.86
CA ILE A 152 2.23 2.28 -39.64
C ILE A 152 1.04 3.24 -39.64
N SER A 153 0.23 3.22 -38.57
CA SER A 153 -0.90 4.15 -38.46
C SER A 153 -0.40 5.61 -38.41
N PRO A 154 -1.19 6.60 -38.84
CA PRO A 154 -0.80 8.02 -38.76
C PRO A 154 -0.42 8.45 -37.34
N VAL A 155 -1.07 7.87 -36.32
CA VAL A 155 -0.77 8.13 -34.90
C VAL A 155 0.59 7.55 -34.53
N GLU A 156 0.87 6.29 -34.88
CA GLU A 156 2.18 5.67 -34.63
C GLU A 156 3.29 6.39 -35.40
N ALA A 157 3.03 6.81 -36.64
CA ALA A 157 3.97 7.57 -37.47
C ALA A 157 4.29 8.94 -36.85
N CYS A 158 3.29 9.69 -36.38
CA CYS A 158 3.49 10.94 -35.66
C CYS A 158 4.29 10.73 -34.37
N MET A 159 3.97 9.71 -33.57
CA MET A 159 4.72 9.39 -32.34
C MET A 159 6.18 9.05 -32.64
N ARG A 160 6.45 8.28 -33.71
CA ARG A 160 7.81 7.96 -34.17
C ARG A 160 8.56 9.20 -34.70
N LEU A 161 7.91 10.03 -35.50
CA LEU A 161 8.50 11.26 -36.06
C LEU A 161 8.86 12.27 -34.97
N LEU A 162 8.06 12.32 -33.91
CA LEU A 162 8.32 13.14 -32.72
C LEU A 162 9.28 12.46 -31.73
N ALA A 163 9.84 11.30 -32.10
CA ALA A 163 10.77 10.49 -31.30
C ALA A 163 10.24 10.10 -29.91
N PHE A 164 8.93 9.92 -29.77
CA PHE A 164 8.33 9.37 -28.55
C PHE A 164 8.49 7.84 -28.51
N GLU A 165 8.84 7.31 -27.34
CA GLU A 165 8.81 5.88 -27.08
C GLU A 165 7.36 5.37 -27.11
N ILE A 166 7.06 4.39 -27.96
CA ILE A 166 5.68 3.92 -28.21
C ILE A 166 5.37 2.64 -27.43
N GLN A 167 6.32 1.72 -27.41
CA GLN A 167 6.27 0.50 -26.61
C GLN A 167 7.70 0.04 -26.35
N ASP A 168 7.89 -0.54 -25.17
CA ASP A 168 9.09 -1.28 -24.84
C ASP A 168 8.67 -2.64 -24.30
N THR A 169 9.42 -3.68 -24.64
CA THR A 169 9.19 -5.04 -24.15
C THR A 169 10.46 -5.50 -23.48
N THR A 170 10.47 -5.40 -22.15
CA THR A 170 11.64 -5.73 -21.35
C THR A 170 11.84 -7.25 -21.20
N HIS A 171 10.80 -8.08 -21.42
CA HIS A 171 10.84 -9.53 -21.16
C HIS A 171 10.10 -10.37 -22.20
N SER A 172 10.60 -11.59 -22.44
CA SER A 172 9.88 -12.66 -23.17
C SER A 172 9.07 -13.54 -22.20
N ILE A 173 7.94 -14.10 -22.63
CA ILE A 173 7.08 -14.94 -21.77
C ILE A 173 7.15 -16.41 -22.22
N THR A 174 7.52 -17.30 -21.30
CA THR A 174 7.49 -18.76 -21.49
C THR A 174 6.31 -19.35 -20.74
N ARG A 175 5.38 -19.99 -21.44
CA ARG A 175 4.23 -20.67 -20.80
C ARG A 175 4.65 -22.04 -20.29
N LEU A 176 4.33 -22.31 -19.02
CA LEU A 176 4.69 -23.53 -18.31
C LEU A 176 3.44 -24.38 -18.08
N THR A 177 3.51 -25.66 -18.45
CA THR A 177 2.37 -26.57 -18.32
C THR A 177 2.19 -27.00 -16.88
N VAL A 178 0.94 -27.21 -16.47
CA VAL A 178 0.55 -27.72 -15.15
C VAL A 178 -0.46 -28.82 -15.37
N HIS A 179 -0.23 -30.03 -14.84
CA HIS A 179 -1.14 -31.16 -14.96
C HIS A 179 -0.88 -32.15 -13.81
N LEU A 180 -1.84 -33.02 -13.53
CA LEU A 180 -1.65 -34.15 -12.61
C LEU A 180 -0.78 -35.24 -13.26
N GLU A 181 -0.29 -36.18 -12.45
CA GLU A 181 0.44 -37.34 -12.96
C GLU A 181 -0.43 -38.12 -13.97
N GLY A 182 0.13 -38.40 -15.16
CA GLY A 182 -0.61 -38.99 -16.28
C GLY A 182 -1.65 -38.08 -16.96
N GLY A 183 -1.85 -36.86 -16.49
CA GLY A 183 -2.86 -35.91 -16.99
C GLY A 183 -2.37 -34.95 -18.09
N GLN A 184 -1.32 -35.29 -18.84
CA GLN A 184 -0.77 -34.43 -19.89
C GLN A 184 -1.80 -34.20 -21.01
N MET A 185 -1.95 -32.95 -21.44
CA MET A 185 -2.73 -32.62 -22.64
C MET A 185 -1.87 -32.86 -23.88
N ILE A 186 -2.29 -33.79 -24.73
CA ILE A 186 -1.61 -34.11 -26.00
C ILE A 186 -2.51 -33.70 -27.15
N VAL A 187 -1.98 -32.89 -28.07
CA VAL A 187 -2.66 -32.56 -29.34
C VAL A 187 -2.11 -33.52 -30.39
N PHE A 188 -2.99 -34.19 -31.11
CA PHE A 188 -2.65 -35.14 -32.17
C PHE A 188 -3.61 -34.97 -33.34
N ASP A 189 -3.13 -35.30 -34.54
CA ASP A 189 -3.99 -35.42 -35.71
C ASP A 189 -4.66 -36.80 -35.71
N PRO A 190 -5.90 -36.95 -36.21
CA PRO A 190 -6.60 -38.24 -36.23
C PRO A 190 -5.85 -39.38 -36.93
N THR A 191 -4.86 -39.05 -37.76
CA THR A 191 -4.02 -39.99 -38.51
C THR A 191 -2.72 -40.35 -37.81
N ASP A 192 -2.40 -39.72 -36.68
CA ASP A 192 -1.17 -39.99 -35.94
C ASP A 192 -1.20 -41.39 -35.28
N ASP A 193 -0.05 -42.05 -35.26
CA ASP A 193 0.13 -43.31 -34.54
C ASP A 193 -0.03 -43.12 -33.01
N PRO A 194 -0.96 -43.82 -32.34
CA PRO A 194 -1.20 -43.67 -30.91
C PRO A 194 0.02 -43.88 -30.02
N ALA A 195 0.93 -44.81 -30.37
CA ALA A 195 2.13 -45.06 -29.59
C ALA A 195 3.11 -43.87 -29.70
N ALA A 196 3.30 -43.33 -30.90
CA ALA A 196 4.07 -42.10 -31.11
C ALA A 196 3.41 -40.87 -30.46
N VAL A 197 2.07 -40.78 -30.41
CA VAL A 197 1.34 -39.72 -29.67
C VAL A 197 1.62 -39.80 -28.17
N ALA A 198 1.52 -41.00 -27.58
CA ALA A 198 1.76 -41.22 -26.16
C ALA A 198 3.21 -40.88 -25.77
N GLU A 199 4.19 -41.31 -26.58
CA GLU A 199 5.61 -41.01 -26.31
C GLU A 199 5.92 -39.51 -26.47
N ARG A 200 5.33 -38.83 -27.46
CA ARG A 200 5.45 -37.37 -27.64
C ARG A 200 4.87 -36.58 -26.45
N GLY A 201 3.86 -37.12 -25.78
CA GLY A 201 3.20 -36.51 -24.61
C GLY A 201 3.87 -36.77 -23.28
N ARG A 202 4.82 -37.71 -23.20
CA ARG A 202 5.46 -38.15 -21.95
C ARG A 202 6.29 -37.06 -21.28
N ARG A 203 6.88 -36.15 -22.07
CA ARG A 203 7.75 -35.07 -21.59
C ARG A 203 7.11 -33.70 -21.79
N THR A 204 6.75 -33.07 -20.69
CA THR A 204 6.24 -31.70 -20.63
C THR A 204 7.25 -30.79 -19.95
N THR A 205 7.00 -29.47 -19.96
CA THR A 205 7.84 -28.53 -19.21
C THR A 205 7.88 -28.87 -17.70
N LEU A 206 6.81 -29.49 -17.17
CA LEU A 206 6.70 -29.87 -15.76
C LEU A 206 7.44 -31.17 -15.45
N THR A 207 7.21 -32.23 -16.21
CA THR A 207 7.89 -33.53 -15.95
C THR A 207 9.40 -33.40 -16.17
N SER A 208 9.82 -32.67 -17.21
CA SER A 208 11.23 -32.39 -17.44
C SER A 208 11.82 -31.45 -16.40
N PHE A 209 11.01 -30.64 -15.70
CA PHE A 209 11.49 -29.85 -14.56
C PHE A 209 11.79 -30.76 -13.36
N PHE A 210 10.94 -31.74 -13.07
CA PHE A 210 11.23 -32.76 -12.05
C PHE A 210 12.49 -33.56 -12.38
N GLU A 211 12.65 -34.01 -13.63
CA GLU A 211 13.87 -34.66 -14.10
C GLU A 211 15.11 -33.76 -13.93
N LEU A 212 14.98 -32.46 -14.24
CA LEU A 212 16.05 -31.49 -14.08
C LEU A 212 16.46 -31.34 -12.60
N CYS A 213 15.49 -31.28 -11.69
CA CYS A 213 15.74 -31.18 -10.25
C CYS A 213 16.29 -32.48 -9.67
N ALA A 214 15.92 -33.65 -10.21
CA ALA A 214 16.47 -34.94 -9.81
C ALA A 214 17.91 -35.14 -10.30
N GLY A 215 18.34 -34.44 -11.36
CA GLY A 215 19.66 -34.58 -11.94
C GLY A 215 20.81 -34.18 -10.99
N GLU A 216 21.91 -34.92 -11.05
CA GLU A 216 23.13 -34.64 -10.26
C GLU A 216 24.18 -33.82 -11.01
N GLU A 217 23.99 -33.60 -12.31
CA GLU A 217 24.91 -32.81 -13.14
C GLU A 217 25.17 -31.42 -12.52
N PRO A 218 26.44 -30.94 -12.49
CA PRO A 218 26.79 -29.65 -11.90
C PRO A 218 25.96 -28.47 -12.45
N GLU A 219 25.57 -28.56 -13.71
CA GLU A 219 24.75 -27.56 -14.39
C GLU A 219 23.29 -27.51 -13.91
N ASN A 220 22.80 -28.62 -13.34
CA ASN A 220 21.42 -28.79 -12.90
C ASN A 220 21.23 -28.48 -11.40
N GLN A 221 22.31 -28.40 -10.62
CA GLN A 221 22.23 -28.15 -9.17
C GLN A 221 21.51 -26.83 -8.84
N ILE A 222 21.62 -25.81 -9.70
CA ILE A 222 20.88 -24.55 -9.54
C ILE A 222 19.35 -24.75 -9.66
N ALA A 223 18.87 -25.72 -10.43
CA ALA A 223 17.43 -25.97 -10.57
C ALA A 223 16.79 -26.44 -9.26
N LYS A 224 17.54 -27.12 -8.38
CA LYS A 224 17.07 -27.57 -7.06
C LYS A 224 16.76 -26.39 -6.12
N THR A 225 17.36 -25.23 -6.38
CA THR A 225 17.10 -24.01 -5.60
C THR A 225 16.08 -23.09 -6.27
N MET A 226 15.45 -23.48 -7.38
CA MET A 226 14.54 -22.63 -8.16
C MET A 226 13.08 -23.09 -8.06
N LEU A 227 12.15 -22.14 -8.12
CA LEU A 227 10.72 -22.42 -8.33
C LEU A 227 10.46 -22.71 -9.80
N TYR A 228 9.37 -23.42 -10.11
CA TYR A 228 9.06 -23.82 -11.48
C TYR A 228 8.94 -22.62 -12.44
N HIS A 229 8.31 -21.52 -12.01
CA HIS A 229 8.18 -20.29 -12.80
C HIS A 229 9.51 -19.54 -13.01
N GLU A 230 10.54 -19.85 -12.23
CA GLU A 230 11.86 -19.23 -12.32
C GLU A 230 12.76 -19.92 -13.35
N ILE A 231 12.48 -21.19 -13.67
CA ILE A 231 13.33 -22.01 -14.55
C ILE A 231 13.67 -21.33 -15.88
N PRO A 232 12.72 -20.67 -16.59
CA PRO A 232 13.03 -19.97 -17.85
C PRO A 232 14.09 -18.86 -17.74
N LYS A 233 14.37 -18.34 -16.53
CA LYS A 233 15.43 -17.34 -16.28
C LYS A 233 16.84 -17.91 -16.48
N LYS A 234 17.04 -19.21 -16.20
CA LYS A 234 18.36 -19.88 -16.27
C LYS A 234 18.42 -20.99 -17.31
N PHE A 235 17.28 -21.53 -17.72
CA PHE A 235 17.17 -22.61 -18.69
C PHE A 235 16.29 -22.19 -19.88
N SER A 236 16.57 -22.74 -21.06
CA SER A 236 15.73 -22.66 -22.24
C SER A 236 15.03 -24.00 -22.47
N TRP A 237 13.79 -23.94 -22.96
CA TRP A 237 13.05 -25.14 -23.35
C TRP A 237 13.45 -25.58 -24.76
N ASP A 238 14.07 -26.75 -24.89
CA ASP A 238 14.28 -27.38 -26.19
C ASP A 238 13.03 -28.18 -26.56
N ASN A 239 12.23 -27.63 -27.48
CA ASN A 239 10.97 -28.27 -27.89
C ASN A 239 11.17 -29.55 -28.71
N LYS A 240 12.33 -29.74 -29.36
CA LYS A 240 12.64 -30.96 -30.12
C LYS A 240 13.08 -32.08 -29.18
N ALA A 241 14.00 -31.80 -28.26
CA ALA A 241 14.50 -32.77 -27.29
C ALA A 241 13.59 -32.94 -26.06
N LYS A 242 12.58 -32.07 -25.90
CA LYS A 242 11.66 -32.02 -24.75
C LYS A 242 12.41 -32.01 -23.42
N LYS A 243 13.41 -31.13 -23.32
CA LYS A 243 14.26 -30.99 -22.13
C LYS A 243 14.61 -29.53 -21.86
N TRP A 244 14.92 -29.25 -20.59
CA TRP A 244 15.51 -27.98 -20.19
C TRP A 244 17.01 -27.98 -20.48
N VAL A 245 17.51 -26.91 -21.09
CA VAL A 245 18.93 -26.74 -21.42
C VAL A 245 19.45 -25.47 -20.78
N ARG A 246 20.63 -25.51 -20.15
CA ARG A 246 21.20 -24.35 -19.48
C ARG A 246 21.52 -23.25 -20.48
N ARG A 247 21.15 -22.01 -20.15
CA ARG A 247 21.46 -20.85 -20.98
C ARG A 247 22.92 -20.45 -20.81
N SER A 248 23.59 -20.14 -21.92
CA SER A 248 24.94 -19.59 -21.93
C SER A 248 24.98 -18.06 -21.82
N LYS A 249 23.85 -17.37 -22.08
CA LYS A 249 23.71 -15.90 -22.00
C LYS A 249 22.44 -15.52 -21.24
N TYR A 250 22.50 -14.40 -20.52
CA TYR A 250 21.33 -13.83 -19.86
C TYR A 250 20.27 -13.40 -20.89
N GLN A 251 19.01 -13.68 -20.60
CA GLN A 251 17.87 -13.19 -21.36
C GLN A 251 16.72 -12.91 -20.40
N ALA A 252 16.13 -11.72 -20.49
CA ALA A 252 14.99 -11.33 -19.67
C ALA A 252 13.75 -12.17 -20.06
N VAL A 253 13.44 -13.19 -19.26
CA VAL A 253 12.36 -14.16 -19.53
C VAL A 253 11.52 -14.35 -18.26
N ILE A 254 10.19 -14.33 -18.42
CA ILE A 254 9.20 -14.61 -17.37
C ILE A 254 8.58 -15.99 -17.66
N GLY A 255 8.71 -16.93 -16.72
CA GLY A 255 7.94 -18.16 -16.73
C GLY A 255 6.53 -17.92 -16.20
N ARG A 256 5.51 -18.28 -16.96
CA ARG A 256 4.11 -18.13 -16.58
C ARG A 256 3.43 -19.50 -16.54
N LEU A 257 3.01 -19.95 -15.37
CA LEU A 257 2.18 -21.14 -15.24
C LEU A 257 0.82 -20.89 -15.90
N ILE A 258 0.28 -21.92 -16.54
CA ILE A 258 -1.08 -21.84 -17.09
C ILE A 258 -2.11 -21.66 -15.96
N HIS A 259 -3.17 -20.89 -16.26
CA HIS A 259 -4.32 -20.75 -15.37
C HIS A 259 -4.96 -22.13 -15.10
N VAL A 260 -5.24 -22.42 -13.83
CA VAL A 260 -6.00 -23.59 -13.39
C VAL A 260 -7.16 -23.09 -12.53
N SER A 261 -8.39 -23.44 -12.88
CA SER A 261 -9.56 -23.06 -12.08
C SER A 261 -9.55 -23.79 -10.73
N PRO A 262 -9.91 -23.13 -9.61
CA PRO A 262 -10.07 -23.79 -8.30
C PRO A 262 -11.12 -24.91 -8.29
N ARG A 263 -12.04 -24.94 -9.26
CA ARG A 263 -12.98 -26.05 -9.46
C ARG A 263 -12.27 -27.37 -9.80
N ASN A 264 -11.04 -27.32 -10.33
CA ASN A 264 -10.18 -28.47 -10.50
C ASN A 264 -9.21 -28.56 -9.30
N ILE A 265 -9.77 -28.98 -8.17
CA ILE A 265 -9.16 -28.95 -6.82
C ILE A 265 -7.71 -29.42 -6.82
N GLU A 266 -7.45 -30.66 -7.25
CA GLU A 266 -6.10 -31.24 -7.16
C GLU A 266 -5.08 -30.58 -8.10
N ARG A 267 -5.50 -30.24 -9.33
CA ARG A 267 -4.61 -29.56 -10.28
C ARG A 267 -4.33 -28.13 -9.83
N PHE A 268 -5.29 -27.48 -9.18
CA PHE A 268 -5.14 -26.16 -8.60
C PHE A 268 -4.14 -26.19 -7.44
N TYR A 269 -4.29 -27.08 -6.47
CA TYR A 269 -3.34 -27.15 -5.36
C TYR A 269 -1.95 -27.65 -5.77
N LEU A 270 -1.84 -28.50 -6.79
CA LEU A 270 -0.55 -28.80 -7.42
C LEU A 270 0.12 -27.53 -7.98
N ARG A 271 -0.64 -26.67 -8.66
CA ARG A 271 -0.16 -25.37 -9.16
C ARG A 271 0.33 -24.48 -8.01
N VAL A 272 -0.45 -24.39 -6.94
CA VAL A 272 -0.12 -23.63 -5.73
C VAL A 272 1.22 -24.11 -5.16
N LEU A 273 1.39 -25.43 -4.99
CA LEU A 273 2.64 -26.00 -4.48
C LEU A 273 3.84 -25.71 -5.40
N LEU A 274 3.68 -25.74 -6.73
CA LEU A 274 4.76 -25.40 -7.68
C LEU A 274 5.22 -23.93 -7.60
N CYS A 275 4.37 -23.03 -7.09
CA CYS A 275 4.71 -21.64 -6.85
C CYS A 275 5.45 -21.42 -5.52
N HIS A 276 5.45 -22.40 -4.62
CA HIS A 276 5.99 -22.28 -3.27
C HIS A 276 7.17 -23.22 -2.98
N ARG A 277 7.24 -24.38 -3.63
CA ARG A 277 8.28 -25.39 -3.39
C ARG A 277 9.38 -25.35 -4.44
N ARG A 278 10.61 -25.21 -3.95
CA ARG A 278 11.84 -25.20 -4.76
C ARG A 278 12.30 -26.64 -5.00
N GLY A 279 12.76 -26.90 -6.22
CA GLY A 279 13.45 -28.15 -6.57
C GLY A 279 12.69 -29.48 -6.40
N PRO A 280 11.36 -29.57 -6.51
CA PRO A 280 10.68 -30.86 -6.41
C PRO A 280 11.17 -31.83 -7.50
N THR A 281 11.41 -33.07 -7.11
CA THR A 281 11.97 -34.14 -7.98
C THR A 281 10.91 -35.06 -8.57
N SER A 282 9.66 -35.00 -8.07
CA SER A 282 8.54 -35.78 -8.56
C SER A 282 7.20 -35.22 -8.06
N PHE A 283 6.09 -35.76 -8.57
CA PHE A 283 4.75 -35.47 -8.04
C PHE A 283 4.62 -35.87 -6.56
N MET A 284 5.15 -37.04 -6.18
CA MET A 284 5.13 -37.53 -4.80
C MET A 284 5.99 -36.66 -3.88
N ASP A 285 7.17 -36.24 -4.34
CA ASP A 285 8.02 -35.31 -3.60
C ASP A 285 7.29 -33.98 -3.36
N LEU A 286 6.59 -33.46 -4.38
CA LEU A 286 5.76 -32.26 -4.24
C LEU A 286 4.65 -32.40 -3.18
N GLN A 287 4.09 -33.60 -2.98
CA GLN A 287 3.10 -33.92 -1.94
C GLN A 287 3.71 -34.16 -0.54
N THR A 288 5.03 -34.22 -0.42
CA THR A 288 5.71 -34.54 0.84
C THR A 288 6.04 -33.27 1.63
N VAL A 289 5.53 -33.13 2.85
CA VAL A 289 5.81 -32.00 3.75
C VAL A 289 6.36 -32.54 5.06
N ASP A 290 7.47 -31.97 5.55
CA ASP A 290 8.16 -32.40 6.77
C ASP A 290 8.44 -33.92 6.85
N GLY A 291 8.73 -34.53 5.69
CA GLY A 291 9.02 -35.97 5.57
C GLY A 291 7.77 -36.88 5.49
N VAL A 292 6.56 -36.32 5.51
CA VAL A 292 5.29 -37.06 5.41
C VAL A 292 4.64 -36.86 4.04
N VAL A 293 4.34 -37.96 3.35
CA VAL A 293 3.60 -37.92 2.08
C VAL A 293 2.11 -37.73 2.37
N HIS A 294 1.51 -36.65 1.87
CA HIS A 294 0.09 -36.38 2.03
C HIS A 294 -0.76 -37.00 0.92
N PRO A 295 -2.03 -37.39 1.21
CA PRO A 295 -2.88 -38.09 0.25
C PRO A 295 -3.30 -37.25 -0.95
N THR A 296 -3.35 -35.94 -0.80
CA THR A 296 -3.77 -35.00 -1.86
C THR A 296 -2.88 -33.76 -1.88
N PHE A 297 -2.81 -33.09 -3.03
CA PHE A 297 -2.06 -31.82 -3.14
C PHE A 297 -2.69 -30.73 -2.26
N GLN A 298 -4.00 -30.79 -2.02
CA GLN A 298 -4.68 -29.91 -1.05
C GLN A 298 -4.14 -30.10 0.37
N HIS A 299 -4.04 -31.35 0.85
CA HIS A 299 -3.52 -31.62 2.19
C HIS A 299 -2.05 -31.21 2.29
N ALA A 300 -1.23 -31.51 1.27
CA ALA A 300 0.15 -31.03 1.22
C ALA A 300 0.24 -29.50 1.31
N ALA A 301 -0.62 -28.76 0.60
CA ALA A 301 -0.66 -27.30 0.69
C ALA A 301 -1.13 -26.81 2.08
N MET A 302 -2.09 -27.50 2.71
CA MET A 302 -2.56 -27.19 4.07
C MET A 302 -1.44 -27.38 5.11
N TYR A 303 -0.77 -28.52 5.11
CA TYR A 303 0.32 -28.81 6.05
C TYR A 303 1.59 -28.00 5.77
N ALA A 304 1.81 -27.58 4.53
CA ALA A 304 2.85 -26.61 4.18
C ALA A 304 2.53 -25.17 4.65
N GLY A 305 1.37 -24.94 5.28
CA GLY A 305 0.94 -23.62 5.77
C GLY A 305 0.50 -22.65 4.67
N ILE A 306 0.08 -23.17 3.50
CA ILE A 306 -0.32 -22.37 2.33
C ILE A 306 -1.84 -22.11 2.33
N LEU A 307 -2.64 -22.91 3.05
CA LEU A 307 -4.12 -22.77 3.13
C LEU A 307 -4.59 -22.25 4.49
N GLU A 308 -5.78 -21.62 4.53
CA GLU A 308 -6.41 -21.18 5.78
C GLU A 308 -7.00 -22.38 6.56
N ASN A 309 -6.59 -22.56 7.82
CA ASN A 309 -7.26 -23.42 8.80
C ASN A 309 -7.07 -22.82 10.22
N ASP A 310 -7.90 -23.24 11.18
CA ASP A 310 -7.75 -22.80 12.58
C ASP A 310 -6.56 -23.46 13.30
N GLN A 311 -5.90 -24.47 12.70
CA GLN A 311 -4.69 -25.07 13.27
C GLN A 311 -3.55 -24.06 13.34
N GLU A 312 -3.51 -23.06 12.46
CA GLU A 312 -2.53 -21.96 12.55
C GLU A 312 -2.64 -21.20 13.88
N TRP A 313 -3.87 -20.97 14.36
CA TRP A 313 -4.12 -20.28 15.63
C TRP A 313 -3.77 -21.16 16.83
N VAL A 314 -4.08 -22.45 16.74
CA VAL A 314 -3.68 -23.45 17.74
C VAL A 314 -2.15 -23.56 17.81
N ALA A 315 -1.46 -23.59 16.67
CA ALA A 315 0.00 -23.62 16.61
C ALA A 315 0.61 -22.33 17.18
N CYS A 316 0.06 -21.16 16.84
CA CYS A 316 0.47 -19.86 17.41
C CYS A 316 0.36 -19.84 18.94
N MET A 317 -0.78 -20.26 19.49
CA MET A 317 -0.99 -20.31 20.94
C MET A 317 -0.10 -21.36 21.62
N SER A 318 0.09 -22.53 20.99
CA SER A 318 0.98 -23.58 21.49
C SER A 318 2.43 -23.10 21.56
N GLU A 319 2.92 -22.49 20.48
CA GLU A 319 4.25 -21.87 20.43
C GLU A 319 4.43 -20.87 21.57
N ALA A 320 3.48 -19.94 21.74
CA ALA A 320 3.51 -18.91 22.79
C ALA A 320 3.47 -19.48 24.22
N SER A 321 2.60 -20.48 24.46
CA SER A 321 2.38 -21.07 25.79
C SER A 321 3.62 -21.72 26.39
N SER A 322 4.56 -22.16 25.54
CA SER A 322 5.79 -22.81 25.98
C SER A 322 6.77 -21.89 26.73
N PHE A 323 6.63 -20.56 26.59
CA PHE A 323 7.63 -19.60 27.12
C PHE A 323 7.06 -18.28 27.65
N LYS A 324 5.75 -18.04 27.58
CA LYS A 324 5.12 -16.80 28.08
C LYS A 324 4.14 -17.02 29.22
N MET A 325 4.01 -15.98 30.04
CA MET A 325 3.10 -15.95 31.19
C MET A 325 1.62 -15.78 30.76
N PRO A 326 0.65 -16.25 31.57
CA PRO A 326 -0.79 -16.23 31.24
C PRO A 326 -1.33 -14.88 30.75
N LYS A 327 -0.93 -13.77 31.39
CA LYS A 327 -1.34 -12.42 30.98
C LYS A 327 -0.94 -12.08 29.53
N ALA A 328 0.27 -12.47 29.11
CA ALA A 328 0.73 -12.26 27.74
C ALA A 328 0.00 -13.19 26.76
N LEU A 329 -0.36 -14.41 27.18
CA LEU A 329 -1.19 -15.33 26.39
C LEU A 329 -2.61 -14.78 26.19
N ARG A 330 -3.23 -14.19 27.22
CA ARG A 330 -4.54 -13.50 27.08
C ARG A 330 -4.48 -12.33 26.10
N GLN A 331 -3.38 -11.58 26.06
CA GLN A 331 -3.16 -10.51 25.07
C GLN A 331 -3.06 -11.05 23.65
N LEU A 332 -2.29 -12.13 23.45
CA LEU A 332 -2.19 -12.81 22.16
C LEU A 332 -3.56 -13.35 21.72
N PHE A 333 -4.27 -14.02 22.62
CA PHE A 333 -5.60 -14.58 22.38
C PHE A 333 -6.59 -13.49 21.96
N ALA A 334 -6.67 -12.37 22.70
CA ALA A 334 -7.51 -11.23 22.33
C ALA A 334 -7.17 -10.68 20.93
N THR A 335 -5.88 -10.61 20.59
CA THR A 335 -5.42 -10.15 19.27
C THR A 335 -5.86 -11.11 18.16
N LEU A 336 -5.79 -12.42 18.40
CA LEU A 336 -6.25 -13.44 17.45
C LEU A 336 -7.76 -13.31 17.20
N LEU A 337 -8.56 -13.18 18.26
CA LEU A 337 -10.02 -13.02 18.14
C LEU A 337 -10.40 -11.81 17.28
N VAL A 338 -9.76 -10.67 17.54
CA VAL A 338 -10.11 -9.40 16.87
C VAL A 338 -9.66 -9.36 15.41
N TYR A 339 -8.49 -9.91 15.09
CA TYR A 339 -7.84 -9.64 13.79
C TYR A 339 -7.63 -10.86 12.90
N SER A 340 -7.91 -12.08 13.38
CA SER A 340 -7.52 -13.31 12.68
C SER A 340 -8.69 -14.15 12.16
N HIS A 341 -9.94 -13.70 12.35
CA HIS A 341 -11.15 -14.41 11.90
C HIS A 341 -11.12 -15.91 12.28
N VAL A 342 -10.95 -16.20 13.56
CA VAL A 342 -10.97 -17.57 14.09
C VAL A 342 -12.35 -18.18 13.81
N SER A 343 -12.39 -19.38 13.21
CA SER A 343 -13.65 -20.00 12.78
C SER A 343 -14.42 -20.61 13.95
N ASP A 344 -13.72 -21.30 14.86
CA ASP A 344 -14.28 -21.86 16.09
C ASP A 344 -13.55 -21.30 17.33
N VAL A 345 -14.06 -20.17 17.83
CA VAL A 345 -13.49 -19.51 19.00
C VAL A 345 -13.65 -20.36 20.27
N ARG A 346 -14.77 -21.10 20.39
CA ARG A 346 -15.06 -21.88 21.59
C ARG A 346 -14.07 -23.03 21.75
N ALA A 347 -13.80 -23.77 20.68
CA ALA A 347 -12.80 -24.83 20.69
C ALA A 347 -11.41 -24.31 21.06
N LEU A 348 -11.00 -23.16 20.51
CA LEU A 348 -9.71 -22.54 20.83
C LEU A 348 -9.64 -22.10 22.31
N TRP A 349 -10.72 -21.51 22.84
CA TRP A 349 -10.83 -21.17 24.25
C TRP A 349 -10.70 -22.41 25.16
N ASP A 350 -11.50 -23.45 24.89
CA ASP A 350 -11.53 -24.66 25.72
C ASP A 350 -10.16 -25.34 25.75
N GLN A 351 -9.43 -25.33 24.63
CA GLN A 351 -8.09 -25.90 24.55
C GLN A 351 -7.06 -25.13 25.38
N PHE A 352 -7.11 -23.79 25.40
CA PHE A 352 -6.08 -22.95 26.03
C PHE A 352 -6.50 -22.34 27.38
N TYR A 353 -7.74 -22.55 27.83
CA TYR A 353 -8.27 -21.97 29.08
C TYR A 353 -7.36 -22.19 30.29
N GLY A 354 -6.80 -23.40 30.44
CA GLY A 354 -5.89 -23.73 31.53
C GLY A 354 -4.62 -22.88 31.54
N GLU A 355 -4.07 -22.55 30.37
CA GLU A 355 -2.90 -21.68 30.24
C GLU A 355 -3.26 -20.20 30.43
N LEU A 356 -4.45 -19.79 29.96
CA LEU A 356 -4.95 -18.42 30.04
C LEU A 356 -5.33 -18.00 31.47
N SER A 357 -5.73 -18.93 32.34
CA SER A 357 -6.27 -18.66 33.68
C SER A 357 -5.31 -18.95 34.83
N ARG A 358 -4.14 -19.53 34.56
CA ARG A 358 -3.21 -20.08 35.56
C ARG A 358 -2.76 -19.08 36.63
N ASP A 359 -2.62 -17.80 36.29
CA ASP A 359 -2.23 -16.73 37.22
C ASP A 359 -3.35 -16.36 38.21
N PHE A 360 -4.62 -16.50 37.83
CA PHE A 360 -5.76 -16.31 38.73
C PHE A 360 -5.98 -17.50 39.66
N ALA A 361 -5.52 -18.70 39.31
CA ALA A 361 -5.69 -19.87 40.16
C ALA A 361 -4.98 -19.76 41.53
N PHE A 362 -3.87 -19.00 41.61
CA PHE A 362 -3.08 -18.87 42.83
C PHE A 362 -3.68 -17.90 43.88
N PRO A 363 -4.09 -16.66 43.54
CA PRO A 363 -4.77 -15.75 44.48
C PRO A 363 -6.03 -16.35 45.12
N TYR A 364 -6.76 -17.18 44.36
CA TYR A 364 -8.02 -17.78 44.80
C TYR A 364 -7.87 -19.23 45.29
N ARG A 365 -6.64 -19.67 45.63
CA ARG A 365 -6.37 -21.04 46.06
C ARG A 365 -7.11 -21.49 47.32
N ASN A 366 -7.55 -20.53 48.14
CA ASN A 366 -8.29 -20.78 49.39
C ASN A 366 -9.80 -21.00 49.16
N LEU A 367 -10.30 -20.71 47.96
CA LEU A 367 -11.67 -21.05 47.57
C LEU A 367 -11.74 -22.52 47.16
N GLU A 368 -12.86 -23.19 47.41
CA GLU A 368 -13.08 -24.59 47.06
C GLU A 368 -14.34 -24.76 46.20
N GLY A 369 -14.41 -25.87 45.46
CA GLY A 369 -15.58 -26.24 44.66
C GLY A 369 -15.89 -25.28 43.50
N GLN A 370 -17.17 -25.23 43.11
CA GLN A 370 -17.65 -24.45 41.97
C GLN A 370 -17.36 -22.95 42.10
N THR A 371 -17.39 -22.41 43.33
CA THR A 371 -17.13 -21.00 43.59
C THR A 371 -15.71 -20.59 43.18
N LYS A 372 -14.73 -21.48 43.32
CA LYS A 372 -13.35 -21.23 42.85
C LYS A 372 -13.30 -21.16 41.32
N GLU A 373 -13.88 -22.15 40.65
CA GLU A 373 -13.90 -22.23 39.18
C GLU A 373 -14.62 -21.02 38.57
N ASP A 374 -15.79 -20.67 39.11
CA ASP A 374 -16.57 -19.50 38.67
C ASP A 374 -15.78 -18.20 38.88
N THR A 375 -15.04 -18.07 39.99
CA THR A 375 -14.21 -16.89 40.27
C THR A 375 -13.04 -16.79 39.28
N ILE A 376 -12.31 -17.88 39.05
CA ILE A 376 -11.18 -17.92 38.11
C ILE A 376 -11.68 -17.63 36.69
N GLN A 377 -12.76 -18.26 36.26
CA GLN A 377 -13.37 -18.03 34.96
C GLN A 377 -13.83 -16.57 34.80
N PHE A 378 -14.51 -16.01 35.80
CA PHE A 378 -14.92 -14.60 35.80
C PHE A 378 -13.72 -13.66 35.64
N HIS A 379 -12.65 -13.82 36.43
CA HIS A 379 -11.48 -12.94 36.33
C HIS A 379 -10.74 -13.10 35.00
N THR A 380 -10.67 -14.31 34.47
CA THR A 380 -10.08 -14.59 33.14
C THR A 380 -10.89 -13.90 32.03
N LEU A 381 -12.22 -14.05 32.06
CA LEU A 381 -13.12 -13.42 31.09
C LEU A 381 -13.17 -11.89 31.26
N LYS A 382 -13.06 -11.37 32.48
CA LYS A 382 -13.01 -9.93 32.76
C LYS A 382 -11.75 -9.31 32.16
N ASP A 383 -10.57 -9.89 32.43
CA ASP A 383 -9.29 -9.40 31.86
C ASP A 383 -9.31 -9.50 30.32
N LEU A 384 -9.86 -10.59 29.77
CA LEU A 384 -10.04 -10.73 28.33
C LEU A 384 -11.01 -9.68 27.76
N ASN A 385 -12.14 -9.44 28.43
CA ASN A 385 -13.11 -8.43 28.03
C ASN A 385 -12.49 -7.03 28.03
N ASP A 386 -11.71 -6.69 29.05
CA ASP A 386 -11.01 -5.41 29.12
C ASP A 386 -10.00 -5.24 27.98
N LEU A 387 -9.32 -6.31 27.55
CA LEU A 387 -8.45 -6.32 26.37
C LEU A 387 -9.24 -6.15 25.06
N LEU A 388 -10.38 -6.82 24.91
CA LEU A 388 -11.24 -6.74 23.72
C LEU A 388 -11.91 -5.37 23.56
N GLN A 389 -12.27 -4.73 24.67
CA GLN A 389 -12.93 -3.42 24.67
C GLN A 389 -12.08 -2.31 24.03
N ILE A 390 -10.75 -2.46 24.06
CA ILE A 390 -9.82 -1.55 23.36
C ILE A 390 -10.15 -1.50 21.85
N SER A 391 -10.51 -2.64 21.28
CA SER A 391 -10.88 -2.81 19.88
C SER A 391 -12.38 -2.68 19.61
N GLY A 392 -13.17 -2.34 20.63
CA GLY A 392 -14.62 -2.16 20.53
C GLY A 392 -15.42 -3.45 20.59
N TYR A 393 -14.81 -4.56 20.98
CA TYR A 393 -15.48 -5.85 21.16
C TYR A 393 -15.64 -6.19 22.64
N ALA A 394 -16.45 -7.21 22.92
CA ALA A 394 -16.63 -7.81 24.22
C ALA A 394 -16.59 -9.34 24.10
N VAL A 395 -16.42 -10.03 25.22
CA VAL A 395 -16.36 -11.52 25.22
C VAL A 395 -17.63 -12.17 24.64
N HIS A 396 -18.79 -11.51 24.77
CA HIS A 396 -20.05 -12.02 24.24
C HIS A 396 -20.13 -12.01 22.70
N ASP A 397 -19.28 -11.22 22.03
CA ASP A 397 -19.22 -11.19 20.56
C ASP A 397 -18.59 -12.46 19.98
N PHE A 398 -17.97 -13.32 20.81
CA PHE A 398 -17.15 -14.45 20.38
C PHE A 398 -17.63 -15.81 20.92
N GLU A 399 -18.94 -15.94 21.24
CA GLU A 399 -19.55 -17.19 21.75
C GLU A 399 -18.87 -17.76 23.02
N LEU A 400 -18.17 -16.91 23.78
CA LEU A 400 -17.61 -17.26 25.08
C LEU A 400 -18.68 -17.14 26.18
N SER A 401 -18.44 -17.79 27.32
CA SER A 401 -19.31 -17.68 28.51
C SER A 401 -19.56 -16.21 28.85
N GLN A 402 -20.81 -15.86 29.12
CA GLN A 402 -21.19 -14.46 29.30
C GLN A 402 -20.83 -14.00 30.71
N LEU A 403 -20.27 -12.78 30.84
CA LEU A 403 -20.06 -12.18 32.16
C LEU A 403 -21.36 -12.10 32.97
N CYS A 404 -22.53 -11.97 32.32
CA CYS A 404 -23.83 -11.90 32.96
C CYS A 404 -24.22 -13.21 33.70
N GLU A 405 -23.55 -14.33 33.42
CA GLU A 405 -23.68 -15.59 34.16
C GLU A 405 -23.09 -15.46 35.58
N HIS A 406 -22.22 -14.47 35.81
CA HIS A 406 -21.58 -14.14 37.08
C HIS A 406 -22.12 -12.84 37.70
N ARG A 407 -23.45 -12.72 37.84
CA ARG A 407 -24.15 -11.45 38.20
C ARG A 407 -23.58 -10.72 39.41
N GLU A 408 -23.32 -11.42 40.51
CA GLU A 408 -22.81 -10.79 41.75
C GLU A 408 -21.42 -10.19 41.53
N LEU A 409 -20.52 -10.93 40.88
CA LEU A 409 -19.16 -10.47 40.55
C LEU A 409 -19.18 -9.31 39.54
N VAL A 410 -20.12 -9.32 38.59
CA VAL A 410 -20.35 -8.22 37.65
C VAL A 410 -20.83 -6.96 38.36
N ILE A 411 -21.80 -7.05 39.27
CA ILE A 411 -22.31 -5.89 40.02
C ILE A 411 -21.18 -5.25 40.82
N THR A 412 -20.37 -6.04 41.52
CA THR A 412 -19.18 -5.56 42.23
C THR A 412 -18.20 -4.85 41.30
N SER A 413 -17.95 -5.42 40.11
CA SER A 413 -17.05 -4.81 39.11
C SER A 413 -17.64 -3.60 38.35
N LEU A 414 -18.97 -3.45 38.28
CA LEU A 414 -19.64 -2.36 37.57
C LEU A 414 -19.71 -1.06 38.39
N LEU A 415 -19.64 -1.15 39.71
CA LEU A 415 -19.50 0.00 40.59
C LEU A 415 -18.19 0.77 40.34
N GLU A 416 -17.22 0.14 39.67
CA GLU A 416 -15.96 0.73 39.26
C GLU A 416 -16.01 1.13 37.77
N ASN A 417 -15.97 2.44 37.47
CA ASN A 417 -15.72 2.88 36.09
C ASN A 417 -14.24 2.70 35.77
N ASN A 418 -13.87 1.53 35.24
CA ASN A 418 -12.48 1.17 34.91
C ASN A 418 -11.74 2.21 34.04
N LEU A 419 -12.44 3.00 33.21
CA LEU A 419 -11.81 4.07 32.41
C LEU A 419 -11.42 5.27 33.29
N ILE A 420 -12.29 5.66 34.22
CA ILE A 420 -12.02 6.73 35.19
C ILE A 420 -10.97 6.26 36.20
N HIS A 421 -11.13 5.05 36.75
CA HIS A 421 -10.16 4.44 37.66
C HIS A 421 -8.78 4.32 37.02
N ARG A 422 -8.71 4.02 35.71
CA ARG A 422 -7.45 4.02 34.98
C ARG A 422 -6.83 5.42 34.87
N GLU A 423 -7.63 6.46 34.63
CA GLU A 423 -7.08 7.83 34.57
C GLU A 423 -6.67 8.38 35.94
N LEU A 424 -7.33 7.93 37.02
CA LEU A 424 -7.04 8.38 38.39
C LEU A 424 -5.93 7.57 39.08
N GLU A 425 -5.90 6.25 38.88
CA GLU A 425 -5.02 5.34 39.63
C GLU A 425 -4.08 4.51 38.73
N GLY A 426 -4.26 4.57 37.40
CA GLY A 426 -3.47 3.78 36.45
C GLY A 426 -2.06 4.33 36.18
N TYR A 427 -1.73 5.50 36.72
CA TYR A 427 -0.42 6.13 36.57
C TYR A 427 0.41 5.98 37.85
N ASN A 428 1.71 5.74 37.68
CA ASN A 428 2.63 5.66 38.82
C ASN A 428 2.74 7.06 39.47
N HIS A 429 2.23 7.17 40.69
CA HIS A 429 2.18 8.43 41.43
C HIS A 429 3.57 9.01 41.68
N ASP A 430 4.57 8.20 42.02
CA ASP A 430 5.95 8.63 42.23
C ASP A 430 6.58 9.22 40.96
N MET A 431 6.27 8.62 39.80
CA MET A 431 6.73 9.15 38.52
C MET A 431 6.09 10.49 38.18
N LEU A 432 4.79 10.64 38.42
CA LEU A 432 4.08 11.91 38.21
C LEU A 432 4.60 12.99 39.14
N GLN A 433 4.80 12.65 40.42
CA GLN A 433 5.36 13.56 41.42
C GLN A 433 6.77 14.02 41.01
N GLY A 434 7.64 13.11 40.58
CA GLY A 434 8.97 13.46 40.10
C GLY A 434 8.99 14.32 38.82
N VAL A 435 7.93 14.35 38.02
CA VAL A 435 7.76 15.34 36.94
C VAL A 435 7.26 16.66 37.51
N HIS A 436 6.28 16.64 38.40
CA HIS A 436 5.71 17.83 39.01
C HIS A 436 6.73 18.62 39.85
N ASP A 437 7.59 17.94 40.60
CA ASP A 437 8.65 18.58 41.41
C ASP A 437 9.66 19.36 40.55
N ARG A 438 9.78 19.01 39.27
CA ARG A 438 10.65 19.70 38.30
C ARG A 438 9.95 20.84 37.55
N THR A 439 8.75 21.22 37.95
CA THR A 439 8.01 22.33 37.31
C THR A 439 8.75 23.67 37.44
N ASP A 440 9.58 23.82 38.48
CA ASP A 440 10.46 24.99 38.64
C ASP A 440 11.65 25.00 37.67
N GLU A 441 11.92 23.89 36.95
CA GLU A 441 12.93 23.82 35.89
C GLU A 441 12.43 24.39 34.55
N LEU A 442 11.11 24.63 34.41
CA LEU A 442 10.53 25.25 33.22
C LEU A 442 11.11 26.66 33.03
N ASN A 443 11.43 27.02 31.79
CA ASN A 443 11.84 28.39 31.49
C ASN A 443 10.68 29.38 31.65
N GLU A 444 10.96 30.69 31.69
CA GLU A 444 9.93 31.72 31.91
C GLU A 444 8.78 31.64 30.90
N GLY A 445 9.07 31.37 29.63
CA GLY A 445 8.05 31.23 28.58
C GLY A 445 7.18 29.97 28.75
N GLN A 446 7.78 28.84 29.10
CA GLN A 446 7.08 27.60 29.41
C GLN A 446 6.24 27.74 30.68
N ARG A 447 6.79 28.38 31.72
CA ARG A 447 6.10 28.62 33.00
C ARG A 447 4.89 29.54 32.82
N ALA A 448 5.02 30.62 32.04
CA ALA A 448 3.89 31.50 31.75
C ALA A 448 2.74 30.76 31.06
N ILE A 449 3.04 29.89 30.08
CA ILE A 449 2.02 29.07 29.40
C ILE A 449 1.43 28.03 30.34
N TYR A 450 2.28 27.37 31.14
CA TYR A 450 1.86 26.41 32.16
C TYR A 450 0.86 27.05 33.13
N ASP A 451 1.22 28.18 33.74
CA ASP A 451 0.37 28.88 34.71
C ASP A 451 -0.96 29.31 34.07
N GLN A 452 -0.93 29.85 32.85
CA GLN A 452 -2.13 30.26 32.12
C GLN A 452 -3.10 29.08 31.85
N ILE A 453 -2.57 27.91 31.46
CA ILE A 453 -3.38 26.72 31.20
C ILE A 453 -3.91 26.13 32.51
N MET A 454 -3.07 26.05 33.55
CA MET A 454 -3.49 25.53 34.86
C MET A 454 -4.59 26.40 35.48
N ASP A 455 -4.50 27.73 35.37
CA ASP A 455 -5.56 28.65 35.78
C ASP A 455 -6.87 28.39 35.03
N ALA A 456 -6.82 28.10 33.72
CA ALA A 456 -8.00 27.75 32.94
C ALA A 456 -8.59 26.37 33.30
N VAL A 457 -7.77 25.43 33.78
CA VAL A 457 -8.24 24.13 34.30
C VAL A 457 -8.89 24.26 35.68
N GLU A 458 -8.38 25.16 36.54
CA GLU A 458 -8.97 25.43 37.85
C GLU A 458 -10.21 26.34 37.77
N ARG A 459 -10.20 27.31 36.87
CA ARG A 459 -11.24 28.34 36.74
C ARG A 459 -11.64 28.52 35.27
N PRO A 460 -12.40 27.58 34.70
CA PRO A 460 -12.84 27.68 33.31
C PRO A 460 -13.64 28.96 33.07
N GLN A 461 -13.29 29.71 32.03
CA GLN A 461 -13.97 30.94 31.62
C GLN A 461 -14.57 30.77 30.23
N VAL A 462 -15.84 31.19 30.09
CA VAL A 462 -16.57 31.22 28.82
C VAL A 462 -15.72 31.89 27.72
N GLY A 463 -15.52 31.20 26.61
CA GLY A 463 -14.73 31.68 25.46
C GLY A 463 -13.21 31.80 25.65
N LYS A 464 -12.64 31.40 26.81
CA LYS A 464 -11.19 31.54 27.10
C LYS A 464 -10.48 30.24 27.45
N ASN A 465 -11.08 29.09 27.12
CA ASN A 465 -10.56 27.78 27.51
C ASN A 465 -9.77 27.06 26.39
N LEU A 466 -9.58 27.71 25.24
CA LEU A 466 -8.92 27.11 24.08
C LEU A 466 -7.53 27.72 23.85
N PHE A 467 -6.51 26.87 23.78
CA PHE A 467 -5.10 27.27 23.61
C PHE A 467 -4.44 26.55 22.44
N PHE A 468 -3.64 27.27 21.65
CA PHE A 468 -2.73 26.68 20.67
C PHE A 468 -1.29 27.00 21.06
N VAL A 469 -0.54 25.97 21.45
CA VAL A 469 0.88 26.03 21.79
C VAL A 469 1.72 25.86 20.53
N ASP A 470 2.17 26.99 19.98
CA ASP A 470 3.06 27.06 18.83
C ASP A 470 4.52 27.03 19.29
N GLY A 471 5.36 26.25 18.62
CA GLY A 471 6.78 26.22 18.93
C GLY A 471 7.59 25.43 17.91
N PRO A 472 8.80 25.87 17.53
CA PRO A 472 9.75 25.06 16.74
C PRO A 472 10.07 23.69 17.33
N GLY A 473 10.70 22.83 16.52
CA GLY A 473 11.39 21.67 17.05
C GLY A 473 12.42 22.09 18.11
N GLY A 474 12.51 21.36 19.22
CA GLY A 474 13.51 21.62 20.27
C GLY A 474 13.13 22.66 21.34
N THR A 475 11.97 23.33 21.26
CA THR A 475 11.54 24.30 22.29
C THR A 475 10.86 23.69 23.52
N GLY A 476 10.85 22.37 23.63
CA GLY A 476 10.31 21.66 24.80
C GLY A 476 8.78 21.61 24.89
N LYS A 477 8.04 21.75 23.77
CA LYS A 477 6.57 21.60 23.72
C LYS A 477 6.09 20.34 24.46
N SER A 478 6.59 19.17 24.08
CA SER A 478 6.18 17.91 24.69
C SER A 478 6.53 17.84 26.18
N THR A 479 7.65 18.45 26.60
CA THR A 479 8.00 18.57 28.03
C THR A 479 6.97 19.42 28.76
N LEU A 480 6.62 20.60 28.25
CA LEU A 480 5.57 21.45 28.84
C LEU A 480 4.25 20.69 29.01
N LEU A 481 3.80 19.95 27.98
CA LEU A 481 2.57 19.16 28.05
C LEU A 481 2.66 18.04 29.10
N LYS A 482 3.85 17.41 29.30
CA LYS A 482 4.07 16.44 30.39
C LYS A 482 3.82 17.06 31.76
N HIS A 483 4.38 18.25 32.01
CA HIS A 483 4.22 18.93 33.31
C HIS A 483 2.75 19.30 33.58
N ILE A 484 2.03 19.80 32.56
CA ILE A 484 0.60 20.11 32.67
C ILE A 484 -0.19 18.84 33.02
N LEU A 485 0.02 17.75 32.28
CA LEU A 485 -0.69 16.48 32.51
C LEU A 485 -0.40 15.90 33.89
N ALA A 486 0.86 15.90 34.32
CA ALA A 486 1.24 15.39 35.64
C ALA A 486 0.53 16.18 36.75
N SER A 487 0.49 17.51 36.64
CA SER A 487 -0.09 18.39 37.65
C SER A 487 -1.62 18.28 37.74
N VAL A 488 -2.31 18.18 36.60
CA VAL A 488 -3.77 17.94 36.57
C VAL A 488 -4.12 16.56 37.13
N ARG A 489 -3.31 15.53 36.84
CA ARG A 489 -3.55 14.17 37.36
C ARG A 489 -3.28 14.09 38.87
N LEU A 490 -2.23 14.73 39.37
CA LEU A 490 -1.93 14.79 40.80
C LEU A 490 -2.97 15.55 41.62
N SER A 491 -3.69 16.50 41.02
CA SER A 491 -4.82 17.18 41.67
C SER A 491 -6.11 16.34 41.69
N GLY A 492 -6.05 15.08 41.27
CA GLY A 492 -7.20 14.16 41.24
C GLY A 492 -8.19 14.46 40.10
N LYS A 493 -7.81 15.27 39.11
CA LYS A 493 -8.63 15.60 37.94
C LYS A 493 -8.25 14.72 36.76
N ILE A 494 -9.20 14.55 35.84
CA ILE A 494 -9.02 13.74 34.64
C ILE A 494 -8.51 14.60 33.49
N ALA A 495 -7.42 14.16 32.85
CA ALA A 495 -6.87 14.78 31.64
C ALA A 495 -6.76 13.76 30.50
N ILE A 496 -7.43 14.05 29.38
CA ILE A 496 -7.38 13.22 28.16
C ILE A 496 -6.27 13.74 27.27
N ALA A 497 -5.32 12.88 26.90
CA ALA A 497 -4.19 13.25 26.05
C ALA A 497 -4.17 12.44 24.75
N VAL A 498 -4.16 13.14 23.62
CA VAL A 498 -4.17 12.52 22.29
C VAL A 498 -3.14 13.12 21.34
N ALA A 499 -2.73 12.37 20.32
CA ALA A 499 -1.91 12.88 19.23
C ALA A 499 -2.51 12.57 17.85
N SER A 500 -2.09 13.34 16.84
CA SER A 500 -2.53 13.14 15.45
C SER A 500 -2.01 11.83 14.82
N SER A 501 -0.85 11.32 15.25
CA SER A 501 -0.24 10.10 14.72
C SER A 501 0.04 9.07 15.83
N GLY A 502 0.07 7.78 15.47
CA GLY A 502 0.36 6.68 16.41
C GLY A 502 1.74 6.81 17.05
N ILE A 503 2.71 7.29 16.29
CA ILE A 503 4.08 7.50 16.73
C ILE A 503 4.18 8.65 17.73
N ALA A 504 3.51 9.77 17.47
CA ALA A 504 3.49 10.89 18.41
C ALA A 504 2.82 10.50 19.74
N ALA A 505 1.80 9.64 19.68
CA ALA A 505 1.15 9.09 20.88
C ALA A 505 2.07 8.17 21.72
N LEU A 506 3.17 7.62 21.17
CA LEU A 506 4.10 6.80 21.95
C LEU A 506 5.08 7.62 22.82
N LEU A 507 5.19 8.92 22.59
CA LEU A 507 6.23 9.75 23.21
C LEU A 507 5.92 10.10 24.67
N LEU A 508 4.66 9.98 25.10
CA LEU A 508 4.14 10.56 26.34
C LEU A 508 3.19 9.57 27.06
N MET A 509 3.35 9.38 28.38
CA MET A 509 2.52 8.51 29.24
C MET A 509 1.00 8.71 29.05
N GLY A 510 0.32 7.64 28.62
CA GLY A 510 -1.14 7.58 28.51
C GLY A 510 -1.73 8.20 27.23
N TRP A 511 -0.88 8.53 26.25
CA TRP A 511 -1.34 9.15 25.01
C TRP A 511 -1.87 8.12 24.03
N ARG A 512 -2.90 8.51 23.30
CA ARG A 512 -3.54 7.70 22.26
C ARG A 512 -3.72 8.51 20.98
N THR A 513 -4.04 7.86 19.86
CA THR A 513 -4.39 8.63 18.67
C THR A 513 -5.76 9.28 18.85
N ALA A 514 -5.92 10.52 18.38
CA ALA A 514 -7.20 11.23 18.45
C ALA A 514 -8.33 10.46 17.76
N HIS A 515 -8.02 9.83 16.61
CA HIS A 515 -8.96 8.99 15.88
C HIS A 515 -9.50 7.82 16.72
N SER A 516 -8.62 7.10 17.43
CA SER A 516 -9.03 5.96 18.26
C SER A 516 -9.78 6.38 19.52
N THR A 517 -9.37 7.49 20.13
CA THR A 517 -9.93 8.01 21.39
C THR A 517 -11.32 8.58 21.18
N PHE A 518 -11.47 9.50 20.22
CA PHE A 518 -12.74 10.14 19.95
C PHE A 518 -13.61 9.38 18.95
N LYS A 519 -13.16 8.23 18.41
CA LYS A 519 -13.88 7.47 17.36
C LYS A 519 -14.21 8.36 16.14
N ILE A 520 -13.20 9.10 15.69
CA ILE A 520 -13.29 10.00 14.53
C ILE A 520 -13.43 9.14 13.26
N PRO A 521 -14.42 9.41 12.38
CA PRO A 521 -14.55 8.71 11.11
C PRO A 521 -13.31 8.87 10.23
N LEU A 522 -12.92 7.82 9.50
CA LEU A 522 -11.81 7.88 8.55
C LEU A 522 -12.15 8.73 7.32
N LYS A 523 -13.44 8.80 6.94
CA LYS A 523 -13.95 9.66 5.88
C LYS A 523 -14.56 10.88 6.53
N LEU A 524 -13.88 12.01 6.41
CA LEU A 524 -14.30 13.28 6.98
C LEU A 524 -14.93 14.19 5.92
N ASN A 525 -15.95 14.92 6.34
CA ASN A 525 -16.60 16.01 5.63
C ASN A 525 -17.08 17.06 6.64
N GLU A 526 -17.61 18.16 6.13
CA GLU A 526 -18.11 19.28 6.93
C GLU A 526 -19.22 18.92 7.94
N HIS A 527 -19.92 17.79 7.75
CA HIS A 527 -21.02 17.33 8.60
C HIS A 527 -20.65 16.13 9.50
N SER A 528 -19.40 15.68 9.47
CA SER A 528 -18.99 14.46 10.19
C SER A 528 -19.11 14.62 11.70
N THR A 529 -19.48 13.56 12.40
CA THR A 529 -19.51 13.48 13.86
C THR A 529 -18.75 12.24 14.34
N CYS A 530 -18.37 12.23 15.61
CA CYS A 530 -17.68 11.12 16.24
C CYS A 530 -18.67 9.99 16.55
N SER A 531 -18.27 8.73 16.32
CA SER A 531 -19.12 7.56 16.58
C SER A 531 -19.12 7.17 18.06
N ILE A 532 -19.61 8.07 18.92
CA ILE A 532 -19.69 7.88 20.39
C ILE A 532 -21.17 7.71 20.77
N TYR A 533 -21.53 6.55 21.35
CA TYR A 533 -22.90 6.24 21.75
C TYR A 533 -23.27 6.80 23.12
N LYS A 534 -24.50 7.30 23.30
CA LYS A 534 -25.02 7.94 24.53
C LYS A 534 -24.93 7.10 25.82
N GLN A 535 -24.82 5.77 25.69
CA GLN A 535 -24.74 4.84 26.83
C GLN A 535 -23.30 4.36 27.13
N SER A 536 -22.30 4.90 26.43
CA SER A 536 -20.91 4.49 26.59
C SER A 536 -20.29 5.02 27.89
N LYS A 537 -19.51 4.18 28.59
CA LYS A 537 -18.66 4.59 29.73
C LYS A 537 -17.70 5.75 29.38
N PHE A 538 -17.40 5.91 28.09
CA PHE A 538 -16.55 6.98 27.58
C PHE A 538 -17.19 8.37 27.72
N ILE A 539 -18.52 8.48 27.72
CA ILE A 539 -19.21 9.76 27.95
C ILE A 539 -18.95 10.25 29.36
N SER A 540 -19.05 9.37 30.36
CA SER A 540 -18.71 9.72 31.74
C SER A 540 -17.26 10.20 31.88
N LEU A 541 -16.33 9.61 31.10
CA LEU A 541 -14.94 10.06 31.06
C LEU A 541 -14.82 11.48 30.47
N ILE A 542 -15.46 11.76 29.33
CA ILE A 542 -15.49 13.10 28.73
C ILE A 542 -16.13 14.12 29.67
N GLN A 543 -17.23 13.77 30.31
CA GLN A 543 -17.94 14.62 31.26
C GLN A 543 -17.05 14.96 32.46
N ALA A 544 -16.33 13.97 33.01
CA ALA A 544 -15.42 14.15 34.14
C ALA A 544 -14.07 14.80 33.76
N ALA A 545 -13.66 14.75 32.49
CA ALA A 545 -12.40 15.36 32.03
C ALA A 545 -12.38 16.88 32.25
N SER A 546 -11.32 17.38 32.90
CA SER A 546 -11.09 18.81 33.10
C SER A 546 -10.18 19.41 32.02
N LEU A 547 -9.39 18.58 31.34
CA LEU A 547 -8.43 19.00 30.31
C LEU A 547 -8.41 17.98 29.15
N ILE A 548 -8.34 18.50 27.92
CA ILE A 548 -8.06 17.72 26.71
C ILE A 548 -6.83 18.31 26.01
N ILE A 549 -5.81 17.50 25.75
CA ILE A 549 -4.61 17.89 25.00
C ILE A 549 -4.56 17.12 23.68
N TRP A 550 -4.27 17.81 22.58
CA TRP A 550 -4.03 17.23 21.27
C TRP A 550 -2.71 17.73 20.66
N ASP A 551 -1.69 16.86 20.60
CA ASP A 551 -0.38 17.17 20.00
C ASP A 551 -0.26 16.79 18.51
N GLU A 552 0.67 17.46 17.84
CA GLU A 552 0.87 17.44 16.40
C GLU A 552 -0.41 17.79 15.62
N ALA A 553 -1.20 18.73 16.14
CA ALA A 553 -2.48 19.16 15.57
C ALA A 553 -2.39 19.60 14.08
N PRO A 554 -1.34 20.30 13.61
CA PRO A 554 -1.24 20.74 12.21
C PRO A 554 -1.27 19.62 11.15
N MET A 555 -0.95 18.38 11.52
CA MET A 555 -1.00 17.23 10.59
C MET A 555 -2.43 16.74 10.30
N THR A 556 -3.41 17.13 11.12
CA THR A 556 -4.77 16.61 11.03
C THR A 556 -5.67 17.53 10.21
N HIS A 557 -6.55 16.94 9.40
CA HIS A 557 -7.54 17.66 8.61
C HIS A 557 -8.53 18.45 9.51
N ARG A 558 -8.89 19.69 9.16
CA ARG A 558 -9.78 20.56 9.96
C ARG A 558 -11.08 19.89 10.41
N HIS A 559 -11.72 19.15 9.52
CA HIS A 559 -12.97 18.43 9.78
C HIS A 559 -12.88 17.41 10.93
N ALA A 560 -11.70 16.92 11.30
CA ALA A 560 -11.56 16.06 12.49
C ALA A 560 -11.82 16.87 13.77
N PHE A 561 -11.25 18.07 13.87
CA PHE A 561 -11.46 18.96 15.01
C PHE A 561 -12.91 19.42 15.09
N GLU A 562 -13.50 19.77 13.94
CA GLU A 562 -14.92 20.17 13.85
C GLU A 562 -15.87 19.03 14.20
N ALA A 563 -15.54 17.78 13.82
CA ALA A 563 -16.31 16.61 14.21
C ALA A 563 -16.25 16.35 15.72
N VAL A 564 -15.07 16.51 16.34
CA VAL A 564 -14.92 16.41 17.80
C VAL A 564 -15.68 17.52 18.49
N ASP A 565 -15.56 18.77 18.04
CA ASP A 565 -16.31 19.92 18.55
C ASP A 565 -17.82 19.66 18.58
N ARG A 566 -18.41 19.33 17.41
CA ARG A 566 -19.84 19.00 17.31
C ARG A 566 -20.27 17.89 18.28
N SER A 567 -19.44 16.85 18.41
CA SER A 567 -19.76 15.70 19.25
C SER A 567 -19.67 16.04 20.73
N LEU A 568 -18.69 16.86 21.15
CA LEU A 568 -18.55 17.27 22.54
C LEU A 568 -19.66 18.23 22.96
N ARG A 569 -20.12 19.11 22.07
CA ARG A 569 -21.28 19.98 22.34
C ARG A 569 -22.55 19.17 22.59
N ASP A 570 -22.84 18.17 21.76
CA ASP A 570 -23.98 17.24 21.95
C ASP A 570 -23.84 16.39 23.22
N ILE A 571 -22.64 15.85 23.51
CA ILE A 571 -22.40 15.01 24.69
C ILE A 571 -22.55 15.80 26.00
N LEU A 572 -22.12 17.06 26.01
CA LEU A 572 -22.13 17.92 27.19
C LEU A 572 -23.40 18.77 27.31
N ASP A 573 -24.25 18.78 26.28
CA ASP A 573 -25.45 19.62 26.16
C ASP A 573 -25.12 21.12 26.27
N ILE A 574 -24.03 21.53 25.61
CA ILE A 574 -23.51 22.91 25.60
C ILE A 574 -23.16 23.31 24.16
N ASP A 575 -24.14 23.86 23.43
CA ASP A 575 -23.98 24.23 22.01
C ASP A 575 -23.26 25.56 21.77
N GLN A 576 -23.26 26.46 22.76
CA GLN A 576 -22.76 27.83 22.58
C GLN A 576 -21.24 27.95 22.75
N GLU A 577 -20.62 26.96 23.41
CA GLU A 577 -19.19 26.94 23.64
C GLU A 577 -18.51 25.90 22.74
N PRO A 578 -17.43 26.26 22.03
CA PRO A 578 -16.57 25.29 21.38
C PRO A 578 -16.15 24.15 22.32
N PHE A 579 -16.17 22.92 21.81
CA PHE A 579 -15.87 21.67 22.51
C PHE A 579 -16.69 21.48 23.80
N GLY A 580 -17.89 22.06 23.87
CA GLY A 580 -18.76 22.02 25.05
C GLY A 580 -18.14 22.68 26.28
N GLY A 581 -17.30 23.71 26.08
CA GLY A 581 -16.70 24.52 27.15
C GLY A 581 -15.49 23.90 27.84
N LYS A 582 -15.01 22.73 27.39
CA LYS A 582 -13.83 22.06 27.94
C LYS A 582 -12.56 22.86 27.70
N THR A 583 -11.63 22.81 28.67
CA THR A 583 -10.27 23.31 28.47
C THR A 583 -9.55 22.43 27.46
N PHE A 584 -9.23 23.00 26.30
CA PHE A 584 -8.69 22.30 25.15
C PHE A 584 -7.37 22.92 24.71
N VAL A 585 -6.31 22.11 24.69
CA VAL A 585 -4.96 22.54 24.31
C VAL A 585 -4.54 21.81 23.05
N LEU A 586 -4.32 22.56 21.98
CA LEU A 586 -3.68 22.07 20.76
C LEU A 586 -2.20 22.43 20.80
N SER A 587 -1.33 21.55 20.30
CA SER A 587 0.09 21.85 20.11
C SER A 587 0.59 21.39 18.76
N GLY A 588 1.62 22.06 18.25
CA GLY A 588 2.29 21.65 17.03
C GLY A 588 3.16 22.76 16.43
N ASP A 589 3.59 22.53 15.19
CA ASP A 589 4.39 23.48 14.42
C ASP A 589 3.90 23.53 12.97
N PHE A 590 3.35 24.67 12.55
CA PHE A 590 2.84 24.87 11.19
C PHE A 590 3.93 24.94 10.11
N ARG A 591 5.22 24.99 10.49
CA ARG A 591 6.32 24.81 9.54
C ARG A 591 6.55 23.34 9.18
N GLN A 592 5.89 22.40 9.86
CA GLN A 592 6.00 20.99 9.51
C GLN A 592 5.04 20.62 8.36
N ILE A 593 4.95 19.33 8.03
CA ILE A 593 4.12 18.86 6.92
C ILE A 593 2.63 19.07 7.27
N LEU A 594 1.88 19.57 6.29
CA LEU A 594 0.45 19.84 6.34
C LEU A 594 -0.40 18.55 6.18
N PRO A 595 -1.73 18.59 6.39
CA PRO A 595 -2.58 17.42 6.21
C PRO A 595 -2.48 16.83 4.80
N VAL A 596 -2.41 15.50 4.70
CA VAL A 596 -2.30 14.81 3.41
C VAL A 596 -3.68 14.76 2.73
N VAL A 597 -3.85 15.51 1.65
CA VAL A 597 -5.05 15.46 0.79
C VAL A 597 -4.77 14.61 -0.46
N VAL A 598 -5.39 13.44 -0.54
CA VAL A 598 -5.15 12.49 -1.64
C VAL A 598 -5.62 13.09 -2.96
N ARG A 599 -4.70 13.24 -3.92
CA ARG A 599 -4.92 13.92 -5.22
C ARG A 599 -5.36 15.39 -5.08
N GLY A 600 -5.14 15.98 -3.92
CA GLY A 600 -5.46 17.37 -3.66
C GLY A 600 -4.48 18.32 -4.36
N THR A 601 -5.00 19.47 -4.76
CA THR A 601 -4.25 20.65 -5.15
C THR A 601 -3.64 21.33 -3.91
N PRO A 602 -2.65 22.22 -4.08
CA PRO A 602 -2.13 23.03 -2.98
C PRO A 602 -3.22 23.83 -2.26
N ALA A 603 -4.20 24.38 -2.99
CA ALA A 603 -5.33 25.08 -2.40
C ALA A 603 -6.20 24.18 -1.50
N GLU A 604 -6.52 22.96 -1.96
CA GLU A 604 -7.27 21.99 -1.14
C GLU A 604 -6.47 21.56 0.10
N THR A 605 -5.13 21.48 0.00
CA THR A 605 -4.26 21.20 1.16
C THR A 605 -4.30 22.34 2.19
N ILE A 606 -4.31 23.59 1.75
CA ILE A 606 -4.43 24.76 2.64
C ILE A 606 -5.83 24.81 3.27
N ASP A 607 -6.89 24.55 2.50
CA ASP A 607 -8.26 24.49 3.02
C ASP A 607 -8.45 23.37 4.06
N ALA A 608 -7.73 22.26 3.91
CA ALA A 608 -7.71 21.18 4.89
C ALA A 608 -7.01 21.52 6.22
N CYS A 609 -6.21 22.60 6.29
CA CYS A 609 -5.46 22.97 7.49
C CYS A 609 -6.35 23.51 8.61
N LEU A 610 -5.94 23.30 9.86
CA LEU A 610 -6.64 23.83 11.05
C LEU A 610 -6.89 25.35 10.98
N LYS A 611 -5.95 26.13 10.40
CA LYS A 611 -6.10 27.60 10.26
C LYS A 611 -7.29 28.01 9.39
N SER A 612 -7.77 27.11 8.54
CA SER A 612 -8.93 27.30 7.68
C SER A 612 -10.24 26.84 8.34
N SER A 613 -10.20 26.41 9.60
CA SER A 613 -11.39 26.03 10.38
C SER A 613 -12.06 27.24 11.01
N THR A 614 -13.38 27.18 11.16
CA THR A 614 -14.16 28.16 11.94
C THR A 614 -13.79 28.19 13.42
N LEU A 615 -13.14 27.12 13.93
CA LEU A 615 -12.68 27.03 15.31
C LEU A 615 -11.41 27.85 15.57
N TRP A 616 -10.59 28.10 14.54
CA TRP A 616 -9.26 28.72 14.71
C TRP A 616 -9.26 30.09 15.42
N PRO A 617 -10.21 31.01 15.14
CA PRO A 617 -10.26 32.30 15.83
C PRO A 617 -10.52 32.21 17.34
N HIS A 618 -11.05 31.09 17.84
CA HIS A 618 -11.31 30.90 19.26
C HIS A 618 -10.07 30.45 20.06
N PHE A 619 -8.99 30.02 19.39
CA PHE A 619 -7.77 29.57 20.07
C PHE A 619 -6.86 30.74 20.44
N GLN A 620 -6.51 30.82 21.73
CA GLN A 620 -5.45 31.69 22.22
C GLN A 620 -4.10 31.14 21.80
N GLN A 621 -3.38 31.87 20.96
CA GLN A 621 -2.07 31.46 20.47
C GLN A 621 -0.99 31.84 21.46
N VAL A 622 -0.30 30.84 22.01
CA VAL A 622 0.86 31.00 22.89
C VAL A 622 2.10 30.41 22.22
N ARG A 623 3.25 31.08 22.33
CA ARG A 623 4.45 30.76 21.55
C ARG A 623 5.64 30.42 22.44
N LEU A 624 6.29 29.30 22.15
CA LEU A 624 7.60 28.94 22.69
C LEU A 624 8.68 29.28 21.68
N THR A 625 9.61 30.16 22.06
CA THR A 625 10.70 30.63 21.19
C THR A 625 12.09 30.15 21.62
N GLU A 626 12.29 29.87 22.91
CA GLU A 626 13.58 29.45 23.45
C GLU A 626 13.89 27.99 23.11
N ASN A 627 15.07 27.74 22.52
CA ASN A 627 15.53 26.39 22.20
C ASN A 627 16.19 25.75 23.44
N MET A 628 15.61 24.65 23.93
CA MET A 628 16.06 24.01 25.16
C MET A 628 17.43 23.33 25.03
N CYS A 629 17.80 22.87 23.83
CA CYS A 629 19.11 22.26 23.60
C CYS A 629 20.23 23.29 23.74
N VAL A 630 20.02 24.51 23.24
CA VAL A 630 20.97 25.62 23.38
C VAL A 630 21.17 25.99 24.85
N ARG A 631 20.06 26.09 25.60
CA ARG A 631 20.08 26.42 27.03
C ARG A 631 20.80 25.35 27.88
N ALA A 632 20.64 24.08 27.53
CA ALA A 632 21.26 22.96 28.24
C ALA A 632 22.75 22.74 27.88
N ALA A 633 23.33 23.57 27.00
CA ALA A 633 24.71 23.42 26.56
C ALA A 633 25.72 23.62 27.71
N HIS A 634 26.63 22.65 27.88
CA HIS A 634 27.65 22.68 28.94
C HIS A 634 28.79 23.69 28.69
N SER A 635 28.87 24.27 27.48
CA SER A 635 29.91 25.24 27.12
C SER A 635 29.39 26.29 26.14
N ALA A 636 30.04 27.46 26.12
CA ALA A 636 29.70 28.55 25.21
C ALA A 636 29.89 28.18 23.73
N SER A 637 30.87 27.33 23.40
CA SER A 637 31.07 26.85 22.03
C SER A 637 29.96 25.90 21.59
N THR A 638 29.58 24.93 22.43
CA THR A 638 28.46 24.03 22.16
C THR A 638 27.13 24.80 22.02
N ALA A 639 26.92 25.82 22.86
CA ALA A 639 25.76 26.69 22.75
C ALA A 639 25.73 27.44 21.41
N ALA A 640 26.87 27.98 20.96
CA ALA A 640 26.98 28.68 19.69
C ALA A 640 26.70 27.75 18.49
N GLU A 641 27.21 26.52 18.50
CA GLU A 641 26.95 25.51 17.46
C GLU A 641 25.46 25.13 17.40
N LEU A 642 24.84 24.89 18.55
CA LEU A 642 23.41 24.55 18.63
C LEU A 642 22.52 25.73 18.20
N THR A 643 22.89 26.96 18.52
CA THR A 643 22.20 28.17 18.06
C THR A 643 22.30 28.29 16.55
N ALA A 644 23.50 28.17 15.98
CA ALA A 644 23.69 28.23 14.53
C ALA A 644 22.90 27.15 13.79
N PHE A 645 22.81 25.94 14.37
CA PHE A 645 21.99 24.87 13.82
C PHE A 645 20.48 25.16 13.95
N SER A 646 20.04 25.66 15.09
CA SER A 646 18.65 26.09 15.30
C SER A 646 18.23 27.17 14.30
N ASP A 647 19.07 28.18 14.09
CA ASP A 647 18.82 29.26 13.13
C ASP A 647 18.77 28.73 11.69
N PHE A 648 19.67 27.81 11.35
CA PHE A 648 19.64 27.11 10.06
C PHE A 648 18.30 26.37 9.87
N LEU A 649 17.83 25.61 10.86
CA LEU A 649 16.55 24.90 10.76
C LEU A 649 15.36 25.87 10.60
N LEU A 650 15.37 27.00 11.30
CA LEU A 650 14.35 28.04 11.15
C LEU A 650 14.36 28.64 9.75
N GLN A 651 15.54 28.95 9.19
CA GLN A 651 15.66 29.43 7.82
C GLN A 651 15.13 28.41 6.81
N VAL A 652 15.35 27.12 7.02
CA VAL A 652 14.76 26.07 6.16
C VAL A 652 13.24 26.06 6.29
N GLY A 653 12.70 25.97 7.51
CA GLY A 653 11.27 25.86 7.74
C GLY A 653 10.46 27.09 7.32
N GLU A 654 11.08 28.28 7.31
CA GLU A 654 10.46 29.54 6.91
C GLU A 654 10.74 29.92 5.45
N GLY A 655 11.48 29.10 4.71
CA GLY A 655 11.84 29.39 3.31
C GLY A 655 12.83 30.55 3.15
N ARG A 656 13.62 30.88 4.18
CA ARG A 656 14.64 31.94 4.20
C ARG A 656 16.07 31.43 3.98
N HIS A 657 16.22 30.22 3.45
CA HIS A 657 17.51 29.52 3.30
C HIS A 657 18.33 30.00 2.09
N GLU A 658 19.63 29.69 2.07
CA GLU A 658 20.49 30.00 0.94
C GLU A 658 20.13 29.14 -0.29
N VAL A 659 19.89 29.82 -1.41
CA VAL A 659 19.52 29.20 -2.69
C VAL A 659 20.71 29.16 -3.65
N ASN A 660 20.70 28.20 -4.58
CA ASN A 660 21.66 28.15 -5.67
C ASN A 660 21.23 29.06 -6.82
N CYS A 661 21.91 30.20 -6.97
CA CYS A 661 21.65 31.16 -8.04
C CYS A 661 21.72 30.57 -9.47
N ALA A 662 22.50 29.50 -9.69
CA ALA A 662 22.65 28.87 -11.00
C ALA A 662 21.53 27.88 -11.35
N LEU A 663 20.87 27.29 -10.35
CA LEU A 663 19.77 26.32 -10.53
C LEU A 663 18.38 26.93 -10.36
N GLY A 664 18.29 28.11 -9.73
CA GLY A 664 17.05 28.84 -9.47
C GLY A 664 16.68 28.88 -7.98
N GLY A 665 15.67 29.70 -7.65
CA GLY A 665 15.24 29.94 -6.26
C GLY A 665 14.65 28.74 -5.54
N ASP A 666 14.40 27.63 -6.23
CA ASP A 666 13.81 26.41 -5.66
C ASP A 666 14.88 25.37 -5.26
N TYR A 667 16.17 25.70 -5.33
CA TYR A 667 17.26 24.78 -4.99
C TYR A 667 18.06 25.28 -3.79
N MET A 668 17.89 24.61 -2.65
CA MET A 668 18.61 24.88 -1.41
C MET A 668 19.99 24.24 -1.43
N LYS A 669 21.02 24.94 -0.94
CA LYS A 669 22.31 24.33 -0.64
C LYS A 669 22.30 23.66 0.73
N LEU A 670 22.60 22.36 0.78
CA LEU A 670 22.89 21.68 2.05
C LEU A 670 24.34 21.95 2.48
N PRO A 671 24.59 22.08 3.79
CA PRO A 671 25.95 22.27 4.26
C PRO A 671 26.87 21.07 3.98
N ARG A 672 28.14 21.33 3.67
CA ARG A 672 29.07 20.30 3.20
C ARG A 672 29.41 19.23 4.23
N ASP A 673 29.48 19.60 5.50
CA ASP A 673 29.81 18.74 6.64
C ASP A 673 28.74 17.68 6.95
N ILE A 674 27.49 17.89 6.52
CA ILE A 674 26.43 16.88 6.66
C ILE A 674 26.38 15.94 5.46
N LEU A 675 27.06 16.24 4.36
CA LEU A 675 26.97 15.46 3.13
C LEU A 675 27.93 14.27 3.15
N VAL A 676 27.42 13.12 2.71
CA VAL A 676 28.24 11.95 2.38
C VAL A 676 28.77 12.14 0.96
N GLU A 677 30.07 11.96 0.76
CA GLU A 677 30.69 12.08 -0.56
C GLU A 677 30.07 11.08 -1.53
N ASN A 678 29.63 11.59 -2.67
CA ASN A 678 29.05 10.78 -3.74
C ASN A 678 29.59 11.26 -5.09
N PRO A 679 30.88 11.04 -5.42
CA PRO A 679 31.44 11.49 -6.70
C PRO A 679 30.67 10.88 -7.88
N PRO A 680 30.50 11.64 -8.99
CA PRO A 680 29.94 11.11 -10.23
C PRO A 680 30.97 10.16 -10.86
N GLU A 681 30.85 8.87 -10.56
CA GLU A 681 31.59 7.83 -11.27
C GLU A 681 30.95 7.62 -12.65
N GLU A 682 31.74 7.31 -13.68
CA GLU A 682 31.18 6.85 -14.95
C GLU A 682 30.43 5.55 -14.66
N PRO A 683 29.09 5.51 -14.75
CA PRO A 683 28.34 4.31 -14.42
C PRO A 683 28.77 3.22 -15.41
N ASP A 684 29.14 2.05 -14.89
CA ASP A 684 29.00 0.84 -15.69
C ASP A 684 27.49 0.66 -15.89
N GLU A 685 26.96 1.14 -17.01
CA GLU A 685 25.52 1.19 -17.30
C GLU A 685 24.89 -0.22 -17.15
N ASP A 686 25.68 -1.28 -17.33
CA ASP A 686 25.24 -2.67 -17.16
C ASP A 686 25.09 -3.10 -15.68
N ALA A 687 25.86 -2.50 -14.75
CA ALA A 687 25.83 -2.83 -13.32
C ALA A 687 24.65 -2.19 -12.58
N GLU A 688 24.22 -0.98 -12.96
CA GLU A 688 23.07 -0.28 -12.33
C GLU A 688 21.69 -0.73 -12.86
N ILE A 689 21.64 -1.31 -14.07
CA ILE A 689 20.37 -1.74 -14.71
C ILE A 689 20.05 -3.22 -14.39
N ALA A 690 20.98 -3.96 -13.78
CA ALA A 690 20.75 -5.35 -13.40
C ALA A 690 19.60 -5.47 -12.37
N PRO A 691 18.68 -6.45 -12.53
CA PRO A 691 17.64 -6.71 -11.54
C PRO A 691 18.25 -7.03 -10.17
N GLY A 692 18.02 -6.16 -9.18
CA GLY A 692 18.59 -6.28 -7.83
C GLY A 692 19.86 -5.44 -7.59
N ALA A 693 20.29 -4.63 -8.55
CA ALA A 693 21.38 -3.67 -8.34
C ALA A 693 21.04 -2.66 -7.24
N VAL A 694 21.96 -2.48 -6.30
CA VAL A 694 21.90 -1.47 -5.24
C VAL A 694 22.68 -0.26 -5.74
N PRO A 695 22.05 0.93 -5.88
CA PRO A 695 22.77 2.14 -6.29
C PRO A 695 23.99 2.39 -5.40
N ILE A 696 25.07 2.90 -5.99
CA ILE A 696 26.32 3.18 -5.25
C ILE A 696 26.05 4.16 -4.09
N GLY A 697 25.26 5.20 -4.34
CA GLY A 697 24.86 6.15 -3.29
C GLY A 697 24.05 5.50 -2.17
N LEU A 698 23.19 4.53 -2.48
CA LEU A 698 22.50 3.72 -1.47
C LEU A 698 23.49 2.93 -0.61
N THR A 699 24.50 2.30 -1.22
CA THR A 699 25.54 1.58 -0.48
C THR A 699 26.29 2.51 0.47
N ARG A 700 26.69 3.69 0.00
CA ARG A 700 27.43 4.71 0.78
C ARG A 700 26.66 5.21 2.00
N ILE A 701 25.35 5.50 1.86
CA ILE A 701 24.56 5.94 3.01
C ILE A 701 24.33 4.79 4.01
N VAL A 702 24.22 3.55 3.54
CA VAL A 702 24.14 2.38 4.42
C VAL A 702 25.46 2.18 5.16
N ASP A 703 26.61 2.33 4.51
CA ASP A 703 27.93 2.29 5.17
C ASP A 703 28.04 3.37 6.25
N ALA A 704 27.61 4.60 5.94
CA ALA A 704 27.67 5.71 6.88
C ALA A 704 26.78 5.51 8.14
N MET A 705 25.70 4.72 8.02
CA MET A 705 24.71 4.56 9.09
C MET A 705 24.77 3.21 9.81
N TYR A 706 25.15 2.15 9.11
CA TYR A 706 25.01 0.76 9.53
C TYR A 706 26.28 -0.10 9.27
N ALA A 707 27.48 0.51 9.24
CA ALA A 707 28.73 -0.24 9.10
C ALA A 707 28.91 -1.36 10.14
N ASP A 708 28.58 -1.09 11.40
CA ASP A 708 28.79 -2.02 12.53
C ASP A 708 27.60 -2.94 12.82
N ILE A 709 26.72 -3.18 11.84
CA ILE A 709 25.44 -3.87 12.05
C ILE A 709 25.57 -5.30 12.59
N ASN A 710 26.70 -5.97 12.29
CA ASN A 710 27.00 -7.34 12.72
C ASN A 710 27.91 -7.41 13.95
N ASN A 711 28.33 -6.28 14.52
CA ASN A 711 29.16 -6.29 15.72
C ASN A 711 28.26 -6.36 16.96
N PRO A 712 28.17 -7.50 17.69
CA PRO A 712 27.24 -7.65 18.81
C PRO A 712 27.53 -6.71 19.99
N ALA A 713 28.76 -6.21 20.12
CA ALA A 713 29.11 -5.22 21.16
C ALA A 713 28.56 -3.82 20.84
N ILE A 714 28.31 -3.53 19.56
CA ILE A 714 27.85 -2.22 19.08
C ILE A 714 26.36 -2.28 18.71
N ALA A 715 25.92 -3.30 17.96
CA ALA A 715 24.57 -3.53 17.43
C ALA A 715 23.56 -3.95 18.51
N THR A 716 23.50 -3.18 19.59
CA THR A 716 22.55 -3.31 20.71
C THR A 716 21.19 -2.69 20.37
N ASP A 717 20.20 -2.88 21.23
CA ASP A 717 18.89 -2.22 21.09
C ASP A 717 19.02 -0.69 20.96
N ASP A 718 19.93 -0.09 21.74
CA ASP A 718 20.25 1.34 21.66
C ASP A 718 20.80 1.72 20.28
N TYR A 719 21.62 0.87 19.67
CA TYR A 719 22.21 1.17 18.38
C TYR A 719 21.16 1.36 17.30
N PHE A 720 20.17 0.47 17.25
CA PHE A 720 19.08 0.53 16.27
C PHE A 720 18.00 1.53 16.68
N ALA A 721 17.71 1.70 17.98
CA ALA A 721 16.75 2.70 18.46
C ALA A 721 17.21 4.13 18.10
N ASN A 722 18.51 4.40 18.24
CA ASN A 722 19.10 5.72 18.06
C ASN A 722 19.46 6.06 16.61
N ARG A 723 19.18 5.18 15.64
CA ARG A 723 19.51 5.39 14.23
C ARG A 723 18.32 5.09 13.32
N THR A 724 18.17 5.88 12.25
CA THR A 724 17.27 5.57 11.13
C THR A 724 17.73 6.29 9.87
N ILE A 725 17.43 5.71 8.71
CA ILE A 725 17.51 6.40 7.43
C ILE A 725 16.12 6.95 7.08
N LEU A 726 16.05 8.21 6.66
CA LEU A 726 14.84 8.86 6.17
C LEU A 726 14.92 9.06 4.66
N THR A 727 13.80 8.83 3.99
CA THR A 727 13.63 9.07 2.56
C THR A 727 12.21 9.54 2.22
N THR A 728 11.96 9.90 0.98
CA THR A 728 10.73 10.58 0.54
C THR A 728 9.55 9.63 0.29
N THR A 729 9.79 8.38 -0.12
CA THR A 729 8.73 7.44 -0.56
C THR A 729 8.81 6.06 0.08
N ASN A 730 7.66 5.39 0.26
CA ASN A 730 7.61 4.01 0.78
C ASN A 730 8.39 3.01 -0.11
N ALA A 731 8.33 3.17 -1.44
CA ALA A 731 9.08 2.32 -2.36
C ALA A 731 10.59 2.37 -2.10
N MET A 732 11.13 3.56 -1.79
CA MET A 732 12.54 3.70 -1.44
C MET A 732 12.84 3.17 -0.04
N VAL A 733 11.91 3.32 0.92
CA VAL A 733 12.04 2.70 2.26
C VAL A 733 12.22 1.19 2.14
N HIS A 734 11.41 0.51 1.31
CA HIS A 734 11.57 -0.93 1.08
C HIS A 734 12.93 -1.27 0.50
N ARG A 735 13.40 -0.54 -0.52
CA ARG A 735 14.73 -0.76 -1.11
C ARG A 735 15.87 -0.58 -0.12
N ILE A 736 15.84 0.47 0.70
CA ILE A 736 16.86 0.71 1.72
C ILE A 736 16.84 -0.41 2.75
N ASN A 737 15.65 -0.76 3.24
CA ASN A 737 15.51 -1.83 4.23
C ASN A 737 16.01 -3.18 3.70
N ASP A 738 15.69 -3.54 2.46
CA ASP A 738 16.19 -4.76 1.82
C ASP A 738 17.72 -4.74 1.71
N ALA A 739 18.30 -3.60 1.28
CA ALA A 739 19.75 -3.44 1.16
C ALA A 739 20.49 -3.50 2.51
N VAL A 740 19.88 -2.98 3.58
CA VAL A 740 20.44 -3.07 4.94
C VAL A 740 20.30 -4.48 5.49
N SER A 741 19.13 -5.12 5.29
CA SER A 741 18.87 -6.48 5.79
C SER A 741 19.82 -7.49 5.14
N ALA A 742 20.10 -7.34 3.84
CA ALA A 742 21.04 -8.22 3.12
C ALA A 742 22.49 -8.19 3.65
N ARG A 743 22.83 -7.29 4.58
CA ARG A 743 24.14 -7.21 5.23
C ARG A 743 24.19 -7.91 6.58
N LEU A 744 23.07 -8.33 7.12
CA LEU A 744 23.05 -9.04 8.39
C LEU A 744 23.58 -10.47 8.21
N ASP A 745 24.36 -10.94 9.18
CA ASP A 745 24.92 -12.31 9.18
C ASP A 745 23.94 -13.36 9.78
N GLY A 746 22.70 -12.97 10.06
CA GLY A 746 21.71 -13.81 10.75
C GLY A 746 20.98 -14.79 9.83
N ASP A 747 20.41 -15.83 10.42
CA ASP A 747 19.54 -16.75 9.68
C ASP A 747 18.22 -16.04 9.30
N ALA A 748 18.06 -15.79 8.00
CA ALA A 748 16.86 -15.17 7.44
C ALA A 748 15.69 -16.16 7.38
N ARG A 749 14.57 -15.77 7.97
CA ARG A 749 13.30 -16.48 7.87
C ARG A 749 12.34 -15.75 6.93
N GLU A 750 11.81 -16.49 5.96
CA GLU A 750 10.84 -15.98 4.99
C GLU A 750 9.41 -16.35 5.42
N TYR A 751 8.54 -15.35 5.52
CA TYR A 751 7.10 -15.51 5.73
C TYR A 751 6.33 -15.07 4.49
N ARG A 752 5.44 -15.94 4.01
CA ARG A 752 4.56 -15.65 2.87
C ARG A 752 3.15 -15.39 3.34
N SER A 753 2.50 -14.42 2.71
CA SER A 753 1.10 -14.12 3.00
C SER A 753 0.17 -15.08 2.29
N ILE A 754 -1.05 -15.19 2.81
CA ILE A 754 -2.16 -15.86 2.13
C ILE A 754 -3.10 -14.77 1.61
N ASP A 755 -3.27 -14.70 0.29
CA ASP A 755 -3.99 -13.64 -0.40
C ASP A 755 -5.28 -14.16 -1.03
N SER A 756 -6.36 -13.42 -0.89
CA SER A 756 -7.66 -13.72 -1.47
C SER A 756 -8.43 -12.44 -1.79
N VAL A 757 -9.60 -12.57 -2.41
CA VAL A 757 -10.51 -11.47 -2.71
C VAL A 757 -11.74 -11.59 -1.84
N GLN A 758 -12.14 -10.48 -1.18
CA GLN A 758 -13.20 -10.50 -0.16
C GLN A 758 -14.57 -10.93 -0.71
N ASP A 759 -14.88 -10.63 -1.98
CA ASP A 759 -16.22 -10.79 -2.59
C ASP A 759 -16.22 -11.71 -3.84
N ASP A 760 -15.23 -12.61 -3.98
CA ASP A 760 -15.15 -13.51 -5.14
C ASP A 760 -15.93 -14.82 -4.88
N GLU A 761 -17.27 -14.75 -4.94
CA GLU A 761 -18.16 -15.91 -4.84
C GLU A 761 -17.83 -17.01 -5.87
N ASP A 762 -17.16 -16.65 -6.98
CA ASP A 762 -16.76 -17.56 -8.05
C ASP A 762 -15.28 -17.98 -8.01
N SER A 763 -14.44 -17.37 -7.15
CA SER A 763 -12.99 -17.63 -6.96
C SER A 763 -12.14 -17.69 -8.25
N ASN A 764 -12.57 -17.10 -9.36
CA ASN A 764 -12.02 -17.39 -10.71
C ASN A 764 -11.49 -16.15 -11.47
N PHE A 765 -11.56 -14.95 -10.91
CA PHE A 765 -11.21 -13.74 -11.69
C PHE A 765 -9.74 -13.32 -11.60
N PHE A 766 -9.06 -13.60 -10.49
CA PHE A 766 -7.68 -13.16 -10.25
C PHE A 766 -6.76 -14.34 -9.90
N GLU A 767 -5.68 -14.49 -10.68
CA GLU A 767 -4.62 -15.46 -10.39
C GLU A 767 -3.90 -15.08 -9.09
N GLU A 768 -3.58 -16.06 -8.24
CA GLU A 768 -2.90 -15.84 -6.95
C GLU A 768 -1.57 -15.08 -7.12
N GLU A 769 -0.82 -15.34 -8.19
CA GLU A 769 0.43 -14.61 -8.48
C GLU A 769 0.21 -13.13 -8.76
N VAL A 770 -0.96 -12.76 -9.29
CA VAL A 770 -1.33 -11.35 -9.46
C VAL A 770 -1.57 -10.75 -8.09
N LEU A 771 -2.34 -11.40 -7.22
CA LEU A 771 -2.61 -10.94 -5.86
C LEU A 771 -1.31 -10.78 -5.05
N ASN A 772 -0.43 -11.78 -5.10
CA ASN A 772 0.86 -11.80 -4.43
C ASN A 772 1.81 -10.70 -4.93
N SER A 773 1.62 -10.19 -6.16
CA SER A 773 2.39 -9.08 -6.72
C SER A 773 1.87 -7.69 -6.30
N VAL A 774 0.65 -7.60 -5.75
CA VAL A 774 0.07 -6.33 -5.34
C VAL A 774 0.65 -5.88 -4.00
N ASN A 775 1.18 -4.66 -3.97
CA ASN A 775 1.59 -3.97 -2.75
C ASN A 775 0.67 -2.77 -2.50
N ILE A 776 -0.10 -2.85 -1.41
CA ILE A 776 -1.05 -1.81 -0.98
C ILE A 776 -0.49 -1.10 0.24
N ASN A 777 -0.54 0.24 0.25
CA ASN A 777 -0.11 1.04 1.40
C ASN A 777 -0.85 0.62 2.68
N GLY A 778 -0.11 0.42 3.77
CA GLY A 778 -0.67 0.00 5.05
C GLY A 778 -0.90 -1.50 5.21
N ILE A 779 -0.63 -2.29 4.16
CA ILE A 779 -0.64 -3.76 4.19
C ILE A 779 0.80 -4.26 3.98
N PRO A 780 1.30 -5.20 4.80
CA PRO A 780 2.61 -5.81 4.60
C PRO A 780 2.76 -6.47 3.21
N PRO A 781 3.98 -6.57 2.66
CA PRO A 781 4.23 -7.26 1.41
C PRO A 781 3.91 -8.76 1.51
N HIS A 782 3.63 -9.40 0.37
CA HIS A 782 3.38 -10.84 0.33
C HIS A 782 4.55 -11.64 0.90
N LYS A 783 5.77 -11.33 0.43
CA LYS A 783 7.01 -11.90 0.95
C LYS A 783 7.62 -10.97 2.00
N LEU A 784 7.75 -11.46 3.23
CA LEU A 784 8.38 -10.77 4.34
C LEU A 784 9.59 -11.59 4.82
N THR A 785 10.79 -11.08 4.61
CA THR A 785 12.04 -11.70 5.09
C THR A 785 12.49 -10.98 6.36
N LEU A 786 12.69 -11.72 7.45
CA LEU A 786 13.12 -11.19 8.74
C LEU A 786 14.30 -11.99 9.29
N GLU A 787 15.11 -11.36 10.13
CA GLU A 787 16.24 -11.97 10.81
C GLU A 787 16.17 -11.70 12.31
N VAL A 788 16.71 -12.63 13.11
CA VAL A 788 16.82 -12.44 14.56
C VAL A 788 17.71 -11.24 14.84
N GLY A 789 17.31 -10.42 15.82
CA GLY A 789 17.88 -9.11 16.06
C GLY A 789 17.20 -8.02 15.24
N ALA A 790 16.99 -8.15 13.92
CA ALA A 790 16.61 -7.03 13.05
C ALA A 790 15.49 -6.11 13.62
N PRO A 791 15.65 -4.77 13.56
CA PRO A 791 14.59 -3.85 13.94
C PRO A 791 13.41 -3.97 12.96
N ILE A 792 12.22 -4.13 13.51
CA ILE A 792 10.94 -4.13 12.77
C ILE A 792 10.03 -3.02 13.30
N MET A 793 9.02 -2.67 12.52
CA MET A 793 8.03 -1.66 12.84
C MET A 793 6.64 -2.26 12.67
N LEU A 794 5.80 -2.07 13.68
CA LEU A 794 4.41 -2.49 13.65
C LEU A 794 3.61 -1.62 12.66
N MET A 795 2.78 -2.27 11.85
CA MET A 795 2.00 -1.64 10.77
C MET A 795 0.52 -1.46 11.13
N ARG A 796 0.08 -2.01 12.27
CA ARG A 796 -1.29 -1.94 12.75
C ARG A 796 -1.35 -1.61 14.23
N ASN A 797 -2.44 -0.97 14.67
CA ASN A 797 -2.71 -0.85 16.09
C ASN A 797 -3.22 -2.21 16.57
N LEU A 798 -2.44 -2.90 17.41
CA LEU A 798 -2.85 -4.15 18.05
C LEU A 798 -3.34 -3.89 19.47
N ASN A 799 -2.55 -3.14 20.24
CA ASN A 799 -2.90 -2.71 21.58
C ASN A 799 -2.18 -1.40 21.94
N PRO A 800 -2.76 -0.23 21.63
CA PRO A 800 -2.16 1.07 21.91
C PRO A 800 -1.82 1.28 23.40
N ASP A 801 -2.62 0.72 24.31
CA ASP A 801 -2.40 0.86 25.76
C ASP A 801 -1.09 0.19 26.20
N LEU A 802 -0.66 -0.86 25.50
CA LEU A 802 0.60 -1.56 25.69
C LEU A 802 1.73 -1.02 24.81
N GLY A 803 1.53 0.13 24.16
CA GLY A 803 2.51 0.71 23.23
C GLY A 803 2.63 -0.06 21.91
N LEU A 804 1.69 -0.95 21.58
CA LEU A 804 1.64 -1.69 20.31
C LEU A 804 0.72 -0.97 19.31
N CYS A 805 1.22 0.14 18.77
CA CYS A 805 0.53 0.92 17.74
C CYS A 805 1.29 0.93 16.41
N ASN A 806 0.64 1.38 15.34
CA ASN A 806 1.30 1.56 14.05
C ASN A 806 2.44 2.56 14.20
N GLY A 807 3.66 2.09 13.93
CA GLY A 807 4.89 2.84 14.07
C GLY A 807 5.79 2.40 15.22
N THR A 808 5.31 1.57 16.16
CA THR A 808 6.14 1.04 17.24
C THR A 808 7.31 0.25 16.67
N ARG A 809 8.53 0.63 17.05
CA ARG A 809 9.77 -0.08 16.68
C ARG A 809 10.05 -1.19 17.68
N LEU A 810 10.29 -2.39 17.16
CA LEU A 810 10.55 -3.61 17.93
C LEU A 810 11.86 -4.24 17.48
N ARG A 811 12.58 -4.89 18.39
CA ARG A 811 13.74 -5.74 18.10
C ARG A 811 13.27 -7.18 18.06
N VAL A 812 13.59 -7.91 17.00
CA VAL A 812 13.24 -9.33 16.90
C VAL A 812 14.09 -10.13 17.90
N VAL A 813 13.43 -10.85 18.80
CA VAL A 813 14.10 -11.76 19.75
C VAL A 813 14.10 -13.18 19.20
N GLU A 814 12.95 -13.65 18.72
CA GLU A 814 12.81 -14.99 18.15
C GLU A 814 11.77 -15.00 17.02
N LEU A 815 12.08 -15.74 15.96
CA LEU A 815 11.22 -15.91 14.79
C LEU A 815 10.67 -17.33 14.75
N LYS A 816 9.43 -17.53 15.23
CA LYS A 816 8.72 -18.81 15.17
C LYS A 816 7.75 -18.85 13.97
N PRO A 817 7.30 -20.04 13.51
CA PRO A 817 6.46 -20.12 12.31
C PRO A 817 5.15 -19.31 12.40
N HIS A 818 4.53 -19.23 13.57
CA HIS A 818 3.20 -18.64 13.73
C HIS A 818 3.15 -17.41 14.65
N VAL A 819 4.21 -17.15 15.40
CA VAL A 819 4.33 -15.96 16.26
C VAL A 819 5.73 -15.35 16.21
N ILE A 820 5.81 -14.03 16.12
CA ILE A 820 7.08 -13.31 16.30
C ILE A 820 7.19 -12.85 17.75
N HIS A 821 8.28 -13.21 18.42
CA HIS A 821 8.62 -12.66 19.73
C HIS A 821 9.60 -11.50 19.54
N ALA A 822 9.22 -10.33 20.02
CA ALA A 822 10.01 -9.11 19.90
C ALA A 822 10.00 -8.29 21.20
N THR A 823 10.91 -7.34 21.33
CA THR A 823 10.95 -6.36 22.45
C THR A 823 10.71 -4.95 21.93
N ILE A 824 10.04 -4.12 22.73
CA ILE A 824 9.84 -2.70 22.40
C ILE A 824 11.17 -1.94 22.52
N MET A 825 11.57 -1.20 21.49
CA MET A 825 12.88 -0.53 21.46
C MET A 825 12.87 0.89 22.03
N THR A 826 11.72 1.56 21.99
CA THR A 826 11.59 3.00 22.24
C THR A 826 10.38 3.31 23.11
N GLY A 827 10.43 4.42 23.84
CA GLY A 827 9.36 4.85 24.74
C GLY A 827 9.44 4.22 26.13
N GLU A 828 8.43 4.43 26.96
CA GLU A 828 8.42 4.06 28.38
C GLU A 828 8.34 2.55 28.61
N ARG A 829 7.80 1.81 27.63
CA ARG A 829 7.72 0.34 27.65
C ARG A 829 8.94 -0.33 27.02
N ARG A 830 10.04 0.41 26.87
CA ARG A 830 11.29 -0.12 26.31
C ARG A 830 11.73 -1.37 27.09
N GLY A 831 12.14 -2.40 26.35
CA GLY A 831 12.56 -3.70 26.88
C GLY A 831 11.41 -4.66 27.18
N GLN A 832 10.15 -4.21 27.11
CA GLN A 832 9.01 -5.11 27.32
C GLN A 832 8.87 -6.10 26.15
N ASP A 833 8.74 -7.38 26.49
CA ASP A 833 8.46 -8.46 25.55
C ASP A 833 7.03 -8.40 25.00
N VAL A 834 6.88 -8.66 23.71
CA VAL A 834 5.61 -8.69 22.99
C VAL A 834 5.56 -9.85 22.01
N LEU A 835 4.35 -10.35 21.75
CA LEU A 835 4.06 -11.39 20.78
C LEU A 835 3.24 -10.81 19.63
N ILE A 836 3.67 -11.05 18.40
CA ILE A 836 3.02 -10.53 17.19
C ILE A 836 2.56 -11.73 16.35
N PRO A 837 1.24 -12.00 16.25
CA PRO A 837 0.70 -13.02 15.36
C PRO A 837 0.52 -12.50 13.93
N LYS A 838 0.29 -13.39 12.98
CA LYS A 838 -0.30 -13.02 11.69
C LYS A 838 -1.71 -12.51 11.90
N ILE A 839 -2.11 -11.51 11.12
CA ILE A 839 -3.47 -10.96 11.12
C ILE A 839 -4.00 -10.84 9.69
N VAL A 840 -5.31 -10.69 9.56
CA VAL A 840 -5.97 -10.47 8.27
C VAL A 840 -6.09 -8.97 8.00
N PHE A 841 -5.55 -8.56 6.86
CA PHE A 841 -5.68 -7.22 6.29
C PHE A 841 -6.72 -7.24 5.18
N ILE A 842 -7.54 -6.19 5.11
CA ILE A 842 -8.49 -5.97 4.02
C ILE A 842 -8.22 -4.59 3.45
N SER A 843 -8.02 -4.50 2.14
CA SER A 843 -7.80 -3.22 1.47
C SER A 843 -9.08 -2.37 1.47
N ASP A 844 -8.96 -1.07 1.76
CA ASP A 844 -10.09 -0.14 1.76
C ASP A 844 -10.75 0.01 0.37
N ASP A 845 -12.05 0.28 0.35
CA ASP A 845 -12.87 0.61 -0.85
C ASP A 845 -12.28 1.66 -1.78
N ASN A 846 -11.46 2.55 -1.21
CA ASN A 846 -10.87 3.68 -1.92
C ASN A 846 -9.58 3.32 -2.65
N ALA A 847 -9.17 2.05 -2.66
CA ALA A 847 -8.21 1.54 -3.63
C ALA A 847 -8.82 1.57 -5.04
N ARG A 848 -9.21 2.76 -5.55
CA ARG A 848 -9.72 3.04 -6.90
C ARG A 848 -8.78 2.59 -8.03
N ASN A 849 -7.63 2.03 -7.67
CA ASN A 849 -6.65 1.43 -8.57
C ASN A 849 -6.92 -0.06 -8.82
N PHE A 850 -7.73 -0.74 -7.99
CA PHE A 850 -8.04 -2.16 -8.12
C PHE A 850 -9.55 -2.40 -8.10
N PRO A 851 -10.09 -3.24 -8.99
CA PRO A 851 -11.54 -3.52 -9.07
C PRO A 851 -12.04 -4.49 -7.99
N TYR A 852 -11.23 -4.81 -6.99
CA TYR A 852 -11.51 -5.78 -5.93
C TYR A 852 -10.88 -5.35 -4.61
N ARG A 853 -11.38 -5.90 -3.50
CA ARG A 853 -10.76 -5.77 -2.18
C ARG A 853 -9.82 -6.95 -1.93
N LEU A 854 -8.52 -6.67 -1.80
CA LEU A 854 -7.51 -7.64 -1.41
C LEU A 854 -7.69 -7.97 0.07
N ARG A 855 -7.86 -9.25 0.38
CA ARG A 855 -7.70 -9.82 1.71
C ARG A 855 -6.33 -10.47 1.78
N ARG A 856 -5.48 -10.06 2.72
CA ARG A 856 -4.11 -10.57 2.90
C ARG A 856 -3.88 -10.95 4.37
N LYS A 857 -3.56 -12.22 4.64
CA LYS A 857 -3.13 -12.68 5.97
C LYS A 857 -1.61 -12.66 6.07
N GLN A 858 -1.05 -11.83 6.96
CA GLN A 858 0.41 -11.67 7.14
C GLN A 858 0.73 -11.08 8.53
N PHE A 859 1.97 -11.22 8.99
CA PHE A 859 2.45 -10.51 10.18
C PHE A 859 2.36 -9.00 9.98
N PRO A 860 1.80 -8.24 10.93
CA PRO A 860 1.59 -6.80 10.81
C PRO A 860 2.87 -5.99 11.02
N VAL A 861 3.98 -6.38 10.39
CA VAL A 861 5.30 -5.77 10.58
C VAL A 861 6.02 -5.57 9.25
N GLN A 862 7.00 -4.68 9.28
CA GLN A 862 8.02 -4.51 8.24
C GLN A 862 9.36 -4.19 8.90
N THR A 863 10.47 -4.44 8.23
CA THR A 863 11.81 -3.97 8.66
C THR A 863 11.85 -2.45 8.89
N ALA A 864 12.65 -2.00 9.84
CA ALA A 864 12.64 -0.62 10.36
C ALA A 864 14.02 0.03 10.47
N PHE A 865 14.89 -0.20 9.48
CA PHE A 865 16.15 0.53 9.31
C PHE A 865 15.93 1.91 8.67
N ALA A 866 14.89 2.00 7.83
CA ALA A 866 14.46 3.21 7.18
C ALA A 866 12.96 3.46 7.35
N MET A 867 12.55 4.73 7.25
CA MET A 867 11.15 5.13 7.18
C MET A 867 11.00 6.41 6.35
N THR A 868 9.77 6.75 5.99
CA THR A 868 9.52 8.00 5.27
C THR A 868 9.66 9.20 6.19
N ILE A 869 10.05 10.35 5.62
CA ILE A 869 10.13 11.63 6.35
C ILE A 869 8.79 11.96 7.01
N ASN A 870 7.67 11.75 6.31
CA ASN A 870 6.32 11.97 6.84
C ASN A 870 6.04 11.11 8.08
N LYS A 871 6.52 9.86 8.12
CA LYS A 871 6.33 8.96 9.26
C LYS A 871 7.26 9.31 10.44
N ALA A 872 8.38 9.98 10.17
CA ALA A 872 9.32 10.45 11.19
C ALA A 872 8.87 11.73 11.91
N GLN A 873 7.84 12.43 11.41
CA GLN A 873 7.32 13.63 12.05
C GLN A 873 6.86 13.36 13.49
N GLY A 874 7.19 14.28 14.40
CA GLY A 874 7.03 14.13 15.84
C GLY A 874 8.15 13.36 16.56
N GLN A 875 8.99 12.59 15.86
CA GLN A 875 10.06 11.81 16.50
C GLN A 875 11.35 12.61 16.68
N THR A 876 12.16 12.21 17.67
CA THR A 876 13.57 12.58 17.78
C THR A 876 14.43 11.36 17.46
N VAL A 877 15.42 11.55 16.59
CA VAL A 877 16.40 10.54 16.17
C VAL A 877 17.77 11.01 16.60
N PHE A 878 18.60 10.13 17.16
CA PHE A 878 19.91 10.52 17.64
C PHE A 878 20.98 10.59 16.53
N ASN A 879 21.00 9.64 15.58
CA ASN A 879 21.75 9.77 14.32
C ASN A 879 20.83 9.54 13.13
N LEU A 880 20.86 10.47 12.18
CA LEU A 880 19.97 10.51 11.03
C LEU A 880 20.75 10.31 9.73
N GLY A 881 20.37 9.29 8.98
CA GLY A 881 20.69 9.20 7.56
C GLY A 881 19.59 9.85 6.75
N LEU A 882 19.89 10.78 5.84
CA LEU A 882 18.93 11.37 4.92
C LEU A 882 19.29 10.96 3.50
N TYR A 883 18.51 10.05 2.91
CA TYR A 883 18.75 9.55 1.55
C TYR A 883 17.67 10.08 0.59
N LEU A 884 18.09 11.00 -0.28
CA LEU A 884 17.23 11.66 -1.26
C LEU A 884 17.52 11.11 -2.66
N ALA A 885 16.97 9.93 -2.95
CA ALA A 885 16.95 9.37 -4.31
C ALA A 885 16.07 10.18 -5.27
N SER A 886 15.06 10.86 -4.72
CA SER A 886 14.22 11.81 -5.43
C SER A 886 14.16 13.10 -4.60
N PRO A 887 13.86 14.25 -5.23
CA PRO A 887 13.60 15.47 -4.51
C PRO A 887 12.44 15.33 -3.50
N CYS A 888 12.46 16.18 -2.47
CA CYS A 888 11.30 16.40 -1.61
C CYS A 888 10.15 16.97 -2.45
N PHE A 889 8.93 16.49 -2.22
CA PHE A 889 7.76 16.80 -3.07
C PHE A 889 6.58 17.40 -2.29
N SER A 890 6.76 17.64 -0.99
CA SER A 890 5.72 18.14 -0.10
C SER A 890 6.26 19.30 0.73
N HIS A 891 5.37 20.22 1.07
CA HIS A 891 5.67 21.38 1.91
C HIS A 891 6.46 20.96 3.15
N SER A 892 7.61 21.59 3.32
CA SER A 892 8.46 21.45 4.51
C SER A 892 8.90 20.03 4.87
N GLN A 893 8.85 19.10 3.90
CA GLN A 893 9.34 17.74 4.09
C GLN A 893 10.84 17.76 4.48
N LEU A 894 11.65 18.60 3.84
CA LEU A 894 13.08 18.74 4.21
C LEU A 894 13.27 19.29 5.63
N TYR A 895 12.50 20.29 6.04
CA TYR A 895 12.53 20.82 7.42
C TYR A 895 12.19 19.75 8.44
N VAL A 896 11.14 18.95 8.18
CA VAL A 896 10.78 17.83 9.06
C VAL A 896 11.93 16.85 9.19
N ALA A 897 12.58 16.46 8.08
CA ALA A 897 13.72 15.54 8.11
C ALA A 897 14.88 16.08 8.95
N LEU A 898 15.33 17.31 8.68
CA LEU A 898 16.50 17.90 9.35
C LEU A 898 16.25 18.22 10.84
N SER A 899 15.00 18.54 11.20
CA SER A 899 14.61 18.84 12.59
C SER A 899 14.44 17.62 13.50
N ARG A 900 14.66 16.39 12.99
CA ARG A 900 14.56 15.18 13.82
C ARG A 900 15.75 14.97 14.75
N VAL A 901 16.89 15.61 14.49
CA VAL A 901 18.11 15.49 15.31
C VAL A 901 18.34 16.73 16.17
N THR A 902 19.11 16.57 17.24
CA THR A 902 19.47 17.66 18.15
C THR A 902 20.71 18.44 17.72
N ALA A 903 21.58 17.84 16.89
CA ALA A 903 22.82 18.47 16.45
C ALA A 903 23.13 18.15 14.99
N ARG A 904 23.71 19.12 14.29
CA ARG A 904 24.09 19.02 12.87
C ARG A 904 25.05 17.88 12.58
N SER A 905 26.01 17.63 13.47
CA SER A 905 27.02 16.56 13.34
C SER A 905 26.43 15.14 13.34
N LYS A 906 25.16 15.00 13.74
CA LYS A 906 24.40 13.75 13.76
C LYS A 906 23.67 13.45 12.45
N ILE A 907 23.78 14.32 11.45
CA ILE A 907 23.17 14.16 10.13
C ILE A 907 24.22 13.64 9.15
N LYS A 908 23.84 12.60 8.40
CA LYS A 908 24.53 12.14 7.19
C LYS A 908 23.53 12.17 6.05
N ALA A 909 23.70 13.08 5.11
CA ALA A 909 22.80 13.28 3.98
C ALA A 909 23.48 12.84 2.68
N LEU A 910 22.77 12.07 1.86
CA LEU A 910 23.19 11.70 0.51
C LEU A 910 22.07 12.00 -0.46
N ILE A 911 22.43 12.69 -1.54
CA ILE A 911 21.51 13.11 -2.60
C ILE A 911 21.93 12.36 -3.87
N GLU A 912 21.00 11.63 -4.49
CA GLU A 912 21.25 11.02 -5.79
C GLU A 912 21.10 12.07 -6.90
N PHE A 913 21.97 12.00 -7.92
CA PHE A 913 22.02 12.98 -8.98
C PHE A 913 20.72 13.00 -9.80
N ALA A 914 19.99 14.12 -9.78
CA ALA A 914 18.89 14.31 -10.72
C ALA A 914 19.46 14.52 -12.13
N ARG A 915 19.26 13.55 -13.05
CA ARG A 915 19.38 13.79 -14.50
C ARG A 915 18.26 14.78 -14.90
N LEU A 916 18.52 16.08 -14.78
CA LEU A 916 17.66 17.12 -15.36
C LEU A 916 17.80 17.03 -16.89
N GLY A 917 16.74 16.59 -17.55
CA GLY A 917 16.79 16.08 -18.93
C GLY A 917 17.31 17.04 -20.01
N GLY A 918 18.08 16.47 -20.94
CA GLY A 918 17.85 16.62 -22.38
C GLY A 918 18.28 17.92 -23.07
N ARG A 919 19.54 18.36 -22.92
CA ARG A 919 20.36 19.03 -23.96
C ARG A 919 21.70 19.53 -23.37
N ARG A 920 22.80 18.86 -23.72
CA ARG A 920 24.21 19.34 -23.78
C ARG A 920 24.81 20.25 -22.68
N ARG A 921 24.20 20.40 -21.50
CA ARG A 921 24.86 20.89 -20.28
C ARG A 921 24.31 20.14 -19.07
N SER A 922 24.94 19.03 -18.71
CA SER A 922 24.75 18.35 -17.43
C SER A 922 25.38 19.20 -16.33
N VAL A 923 24.60 20.12 -15.75
CA VAL A 923 25.01 20.82 -14.53
C VAL A 923 24.92 19.83 -13.38
N HIS A 924 26.04 19.18 -13.07
CA HIS A 924 26.21 18.44 -11.84
C HIS A 924 26.27 19.47 -10.73
N CYS A 925 25.37 19.40 -9.75
CA CYS A 925 25.48 20.23 -8.57
C CYS A 925 25.52 19.36 -7.34
N GLU A 926 26.74 19.04 -6.94
CA GLU A 926 27.03 18.58 -5.59
C GLU A 926 26.40 19.58 -4.61
N HIS A 927 25.68 19.08 -3.61
CA HIS A 927 25.15 19.85 -2.48
C HIS A 927 23.81 20.59 -2.65
N CYS A 928 23.04 20.43 -3.73
CA CYS A 928 21.73 21.11 -3.87
C CYS A 928 20.53 20.16 -3.80
N VAL A 929 19.51 20.54 -3.03
CA VAL A 929 18.21 19.86 -2.94
C VAL A 929 17.14 20.78 -3.47
N GLN A 930 16.24 20.29 -4.32
CA GLN A 930 15.05 21.05 -4.69
C GLN A 930 14.15 21.18 -3.45
N ALA A 931 13.98 22.40 -2.97
CA ALA A 931 13.14 22.77 -1.85
C ALA A 931 11.85 23.37 -2.43
N ASP A 932 10.75 22.63 -2.36
CA ASP A 932 9.45 23.12 -2.84
C ASP A 932 8.92 24.21 -1.89
N PHE A 933 9.25 25.45 -2.19
CA PHE A 933 8.75 26.65 -1.53
C PHE A 933 8.24 27.64 -2.58
N ARG A 934 7.25 27.25 -3.41
CA ARG A 934 6.45 28.23 -4.16
C ARG A 934 5.10 27.72 -4.63
N ASP A 935 4.16 28.65 -4.59
CA ASP A 935 2.78 28.62 -5.06
C ASP A 935 2.57 27.79 -6.34
N GLY A 936 1.80 26.71 -6.20
CA GLY A 936 0.54 26.48 -6.94
C GLY A 936 0.52 26.37 -8.46
N VAL A 937 1.60 26.67 -9.18
CA VAL A 937 1.59 26.72 -10.65
C VAL A 937 2.94 26.21 -11.15
N THR A 938 2.98 25.00 -11.70
CA THR A 938 3.13 24.75 -13.14
C THR A 938 3.33 23.25 -13.42
N ARG A 939 2.72 22.79 -14.53
CA ARG A 939 2.87 21.51 -15.26
C ARG A 939 1.90 20.37 -14.94
N LEU A 940 0.60 20.64 -15.11
CA LEU A 940 -0.28 19.67 -15.77
C LEU A 940 -0.09 19.78 -17.29
N LYS A 941 0.58 18.80 -17.92
CA LYS A 941 0.34 18.50 -19.33
C LYS A 941 -0.94 17.65 -19.39
N ILE A 942 -2.09 18.29 -19.59
CA ILE A 942 -3.33 17.60 -19.94
C ILE A 942 -3.20 17.17 -21.40
N TYR A 943 -2.88 15.91 -21.65
CA TYR A 943 -3.16 15.28 -22.94
C TYR A 943 -4.62 14.84 -22.95
N ILE A 944 -5.49 15.64 -23.56
CA ILE A 944 -6.84 15.19 -23.93
C ILE A 944 -6.66 14.24 -25.12
N HIS A 945 -6.66 12.94 -24.86
CA HIS A 945 -6.75 11.93 -25.93
C HIS A 945 -8.17 11.90 -26.50
N VAL A 946 -8.41 12.67 -27.55
CA VAL A 946 -9.55 12.44 -28.44
C VAL A 946 -9.12 11.37 -29.46
N LEU A 947 -9.61 10.14 -29.29
CA LEU A 947 -9.44 9.05 -30.25
C LEU A 947 -10.16 9.41 -31.57
N HIS A 948 -9.42 9.93 -32.55
CA HIS A 948 -9.85 10.02 -33.95
C HIS A 948 -9.40 8.76 -34.69
N LEU A 949 -10.34 7.86 -34.97
CA LEU A 949 -10.12 6.73 -35.88
C LEU A 949 -10.50 7.15 -37.30
N HIS A 950 -9.53 7.62 -38.08
CA HIS A 950 -9.65 7.69 -39.53
C HIS A 950 -9.19 6.36 -40.14
N LYS A 951 -10.01 5.76 -41.01
CA LYS A 951 -9.56 4.82 -42.04
C LYS A 951 -9.94 5.39 -43.40
N LEU A 952 -8.95 5.48 -44.28
CA LEU A 952 -9.11 5.55 -45.73
C LEU A 952 -9.69 4.23 -46.26
#